data_AF-A0A5S4GL21-F1
#
_entry.id   AF-A0A5S4GL21-F1
#
_cell.length_a   1.000
_cell.length_b   1.000
_cell.length_c   1.000
_cell.angle_alpha   90.00
_cell.angle_beta   90.00
_cell.angle_gamma   90.00
#
_symmetry.space_group_name_H-M   'P 1'
#
loop_
_entity.id
_entity.type
_entity.pdbx_description
1 polymer ?
#
loop_
_entity_poly.entity_id
_entity_poly.type
_entity_poly.pdbx_seq_one_letter_code
_entity_poly.pdbx_strand_id
1 'polypeptide(L)'
;MRPLDFLGRIKVKLGIVIVLAVGTAFVVNEVGINSGLSRETRIAVAVVLALIMVQLLAMGMTKPLRQMARAAQTIAKGRYTLRVSATSRDEVGELARAFNAMAADLGEVDRQRRELVANVSHELRTPITGLRAVLENVVDGVSAPDPVTMRTALAQTERLGRLVAQLLDLSRLDSGVRLIEPESIELGPLVDQAVREAALAREDVVIRAAVPADLAVCADPDLLAQVLANLLDNAVRHSPPDGVVTVSCVADGDGMRLTVGDQGPGIPVPSRGRVFERFSRLDAGRAADSGGAGLGLAIVKEIVELHGGSIRIDDCAGCRMVVDLPGRTTMTDTPLEGERRTVEEARLEQVAPAAPAAPVSLVSPAASVAPVEDVVPAQGDAVPARGAVPAQGEAARVPGDAGAEPPAAGSLAVAGTREAEDVRAALEALVTGATMADGDAAQEGEGERRSVTASPAAVPTAAASGPAAGPAAVSAVAPASGPTSASAAASASGPADVPGASVPTAATGVIVPGNAAPAPVAGRAGPGYPSSGGSLGRMIAGGVIGLMVGFLVGMFAAVLASVTVGDGMALFTFVACVSVMGATGVALGAGSGRRAATVAYQGGQGAAPYQGGAPYQGQGAGPQQGPGHGPGFGPGQQGPPPRYVPPPLFPRPELPDPPRWLLPAAAGAGVFAAVALPDAQVGLGIVLVTMVLGAAALPAVLRRMTPWTVAFGVTAYLLISMAAVRDADWLVAILLVAGAALGALAVSGAGAGWLGVIRGGVSVLLAMGPVPWFLGQPMKRLTARRRIMPMLAAVGITAVLLLVFGLLFVSADAVFASYLERVTTAPEWAESVPARIILFVLFAALLAAVVLVALRPVIDPVGPETKFTVSRSVWLLPLTAVNLLFASFVAVQITALFGGNTWVLRTAGLTYAEYARQGFFQLVVVSVFVLGIVAVAAGLLRVERRERWLLAGLLGVLCGLTMVVLASAMHRMNLYTDAYGLSRLRLSVQATVCWLGALFALVLIAGAVRFTGRGSGWLPRTIVLVTGLGLASFAIVNPDLQVAYTQVEVRGVHKMDSDYLGDLGAEAVPALDRLPEPQRSCVLADVIRTNGLNRPDPWNGWNLARSQARALLAERPVLSSARCDPETSRGSD
;
A
#
# COMPACT_ATOMS: atom_id res chain seq x y z
N MET A 1 -7.42 -26.35 10.57
CA MET A 1 -7.13 -25.95 11.97
C MET A 1 -6.13 -24.80 11.94
N ARG A 2 -6.13 -23.89 12.92
CA ARG A 2 -5.12 -22.82 13.04
C ARG A 2 -4.37 -23.01 14.37
N PRO A 3 -3.14 -23.56 14.37
CA PRO A 3 -2.48 -23.99 15.60
C PRO A 3 -1.95 -22.85 16.48
N LEU A 4 -1.99 -21.59 16.01
CA LEU A 4 -1.40 -20.43 16.70
C LEU A 4 -2.44 -19.39 17.17
N ASP A 5 -3.75 -19.64 17.02
CA ASP A 5 -4.80 -18.66 17.39
C ASP A 5 -4.87 -18.41 18.92
N PHE A 6 -4.24 -19.26 19.73
CA PHE A 6 -4.11 -19.09 21.19
C PHE A 6 -3.10 -18.01 21.61
N LEU A 7 -2.13 -17.66 20.75
CA LEU A 7 -1.08 -16.69 21.06
C LEU A 7 -1.61 -15.27 20.88
N GLY A 8 -1.79 -14.52 21.97
CA GLY A 8 -2.42 -13.20 21.96
C GLY A 8 -1.60 -12.02 21.44
N ARG A 9 -0.46 -12.25 20.76
CA ARG A 9 0.35 -11.18 20.13
C ARG A 9 1.01 -11.65 18.83
N ILE A 10 0.82 -10.89 17.76
CA ILE A 10 1.36 -11.12 16.41
C ILE A 10 2.90 -11.16 16.41
N LYS A 11 3.53 -10.28 17.22
CA LYS A 11 4.98 -10.24 17.43
C LYS A 11 5.52 -11.51 18.10
N VAL A 12 4.73 -12.14 18.98
CA VAL A 12 5.10 -13.42 19.63
C VAL A 12 4.97 -14.59 18.65
N LYS A 13 3.92 -14.62 17.82
CA LYS A 13 3.78 -15.61 16.73
C LYS A 13 5.00 -15.55 15.78
N LEU A 14 5.42 -14.35 15.39
CA LEU A 14 6.61 -14.15 14.54
C LEU A 14 7.92 -14.54 15.24
N GLY A 15 8.11 -14.13 16.50
CA GLY A 15 9.31 -14.44 17.29
C GLY A 15 9.52 -15.93 17.52
N ILE A 16 8.47 -16.66 17.92
CA ILE A 16 8.49 -18.13 18.07
C ILE A 16 8.91 -18.83 16.78
N VAL A 17 8.54 -18.27 15.62
CA VAL A 17 8.83 -18.87 14.31
C VAL A 17 10.23 -18.57 13.81
N ILE A 18 10.78 -17.39 14.13
CA ILE A 18 12.21 -17.13 13.94
C ILE A 18 13.03 -18.10 14.81
N VAL A 19 12.67 -18.28 16.08
CA VAL A 19 13.33 -19.22 17.01
C VAL A 19 13.23 -20.67 16.51
N LEU A 20 12.03 -21.12 16.09
CA LEU A 20 11.84 -22.47 15.54
C LEU A 20 12.55 -22.67 14.20
N ALA A 21 12.61 -21.67 13.32
CA ALA A 21 13.32 -21.78 12.04
C ALA A 21 14.84 -21.84 12.25
N VAL A 22 15.40 -21.00 13.13
CA VAL A 22 16.81 -21.04 13.52
C VAL A 22 17.17 -22.34 14.23
N GLY A 23 16.34 -22.77 15.19
CA GLY A 23 16.50 -24.05 15.88
C GLY A 23 16.43 -25.25 14.93
N THR A 24 15.50 -25.23 13.97
CA THR A 24 15.39 -26.26 12.93
C THR A 24 16.61 -26.27 12.00
N ALA A 25 17.09 -25.10 11.57
CA ALA A 25 18.30 -25.00 10.76
C ALA A 25 19.55 -25.50 11.51
N PHE A 26 19.64 -25.24 12.82
CA PHE A 26 20.69 -25.76 13.69
C PHE A 26 20.60 -27.29 13.83
N VAL A 27 19.43 -27.84 14.16
CA VAL A 27 19.21 -29.30 14.25
C VAL A 27 19.50 -30.00 12.93
N VAL A 28 19.08 -29.45 11.79
CA VAL A 28 19.39 -29.98 10.45
C VAL A 28 20.90 -29.95 10.17
N ASN A 29 21.62 -28.91 10.61
CA ASN A 29 23.07 -28.88 10.49
C ASN A 29 23.74 -29.97 11.34
N GLU A 30 23.41 -30.07 12.63
CA GLU A 30 24.04 -31.02 13.54
C GLU A 30 23.72 -32.48 13.20
N VAL A 31 22.43 -32.80 12.99
CA VAL A 31 22.01 -34.14 12.53
C VAL A 31 22.65 -34.46 11.19
N GLY A 32 22.77 -33.49 10.28
CA GLY A 32 23.43 -33.71 8.99
C GLY A 32 24.96 -33.80 9.04
N ILE A 33 25.63 -33.25 10.06
CA ILE A 33 27.05 -33.51 10.32
C ILE A 33 27.22 -34.94 10.79
N ASN A 34 26.46 -35.34 11.81
CA ASN A 34 26.53 -36.68 12.41
C ASN A 34 26.08 -37.79 11.44
N SER A 35 25.21 -37.46 10.47
CA SER A 35 24.75 -38.37 9.40
C SER A 35 25.60 -38.33 8.13
N GLY A 36 26.74 -37.61 8.12
CA GLY A 36 27.63 -37.51 6.96
C GLY A 36 27.04 -36.79 5.73
N LEU A 37 25.95 -36.03 5.89
CA LEU A 37 25.29 -35.34 4.78
C LEU A 37 26.15 -34.20 4.22
N SER A 38 26.17 -34.10 2.90
CA SER A 38 26.85 -33.03 2.17
C SER A 38 26.37 -31.65 2.64
N ARG A 39 27.26 -30.66 2.58
CA ARG A 39 26.95 -29.27 2.98
C ARG A 39 25.77 -28.70 2.19
N GLU A 40 25.67 -29.04 0.92
CA GLU A 40 24.58 -28.59 0.03
C GLU A 40 23.26 -29.24 0.41
N THR A 41 23.25 -30.54 0.73
CA THR A 41 22.05 -31.26 1.19
C THR A 41 21.52 -30.67 2.51
N ARG A 42 22.41 -30.38 3.47
CA ARG A 42 22.03 -29.73 4.74
C ARG A 42 21.39 -28.36 4.51
N ILE A 43 22.01 -27.51 3.70
CA ILE A 43 21.48 -26.17 3.38
C ILE A 43 20.12 -26.28 2.69
N ALA A 44 19.97 -27.21 1.73
CA ALA A 44 18.70 -27.43 1.04
C ALA A 44 17.58 -27.87 2.00
N VAL A 45 17.84 -28.84 2.89
CA VAL A 45 16.84 -29.30 3.88
C VAL A 45 16.47 -28.18 4.86
N ALA A 46 17.45 -27.40 5.35
CA ALA A 46 17.19 -26.28 6.25
C ALA A 46 16.35 -25.17 5.58
N VAL A 47 16.65 -24.84 4.31
CA VAL A 47 15.88 -23.87 3.52
C VAL A 47 14.45 -24.37 3.25
N VAL A 48 14.27 -25.65 2.90
CA VAL A 48 12.94 -26.23 2.68
C VAL A 48 12.09 -26.18 3.95
N LEU A 49 12.64 -26.56 5.11
CA LEU A 49 11.92 -26.51 6.39
C LEU A 49 11.61 -25.06 6.83
N ALA A 50 12.53 -24.12 6.60
CA ALA A 50 12.29 -22.70 6.85
C ALA A 50 11.17 -22.14 5.94
N LEU A 51 11.14 -22.50 4.66
CA LEU A 51 10.09 -22.10 3.73
C LEU A 51 8.72 -22.67 4.12
N ILE A 52 8.66 -23.93 4.56
CA ILE A 52 7.43 -24.56 5.08
C ILE A 52 6.93 -23.80 6.32
N MET A 53 7.81 -23.51 7.28
CA MET A 53 7.50 -22.72 8.48
C MET A 53 6.92 -21.33 8.15
N VAL A 54 7.57 -20.60 7.24
CA VAL A 54 7.12 -19.26 6.81
C VAL A 54 5.77 -19.32 6.09
N GLN A 55 5.59 -20.27 5.17
CA GLN A 55 4.36 -20.41 4.38
C GLN A 55 3.14 -20.75 5.26
N LEU A 56 3.32 -21.60 6.28
CA LEU A 56 2.27 -21.94 7.24
C LEU A 56 1.79 -20.71 8.02
N LEU A 57 2.68 -19.77 8.37
CA LEU A 57 2.28 -18.52 9.03
C LEU A 57 1.64 -17.51 8.09
N ALA A 58 2.17 -17.33 6.88
CA ALA A 58 1.56 -16.45 5.88
C ALA A 58 0.10 -16.86 5.60
N MET A 59 -0.17 -18.17 5.50
CA MET A 59 -1.53 -18.70 5.36
C MET A 59 -2.41 -18.50 6.61
N GLY A 60 -1.82 -18.45 7.81
CA GLY A 60 -2.53 -18.14 9.05
C GLY A 60 -2.91 -16.67 9.20
N MET A 61 -1.95 -15.76 8.95
CA MET A 61 -2.05 -14.33 9.25
C MET A 61 -2.69 -13.51 8.12
N THR A 62 -2.37 -13.80 6.85
CA THR A 62 -2.86 -12.99 5.72
C THR A 62 -4.31 -13.32 5.35
N LYS A 63 -4.80 -14.52 5.69
CA LYS A 63 -6.18 -14.94 5.36
C LYS A 63 -7.25 -14.08 6.07
N PRO A 64 -7.22 -13.84 7.39
CA PRO A 64 -8.16 -12.93 8.06
C PRO A 64 -8.12 -11.50 7.49
N LEU A 65 -6.93 -10.92 7.31
CA LEU A 65 -6.77 -9.55 6.80
C LEU A 65 -7.41 -9.39 5.40
N ARG A 66 -7.24 -10.38 4.51
CA ARG A 66 -7.88 -10.37 3.18
C ARG A 66 -9.40 -10.61 3.25
N GLN A 67 -9.92 -11.24 4.31
CA GLN A 67 -11.36 -11.30 4.55
C GLN A 67 -11.90 -9.94 5.02
N MET A 68 -11.17 -9.24 5.89
CA MET A 68 -11.53 -7.89 6.35
C MET A 68 -11.54 -6.87 5.21
N ALA A 69 -10.51 -6.83 4.36
CA ALA A 69 -10.45 -5.92 3.21
C ALA A 69 -11.65 -6.10 2.26
N ARG A 70 -12.07 -7.35 2.01
CA ARG A 70 -13.27 -7.66 1.21
C ARG A 70 -14.57 -7.28 1.91
N ALA A 71 -14.64 -7.43 3.23
CA ALA A 71 -15.78 -6.98 4.01
C ALA A 71 -15.91 -5.45 3.99
N ALA A 72 -14.81 -4.72 4.14
CA ALA A 72 -14.77 -3.25 4.01
C ALA A 72 -15.27 -2.78 2.63
N GLN A 73 -14.78 -3.40 1.55
CA GLN A 73 -15.27 -3.17 0.18
C GLN A 73 -16.75 -3.55 -0.05
N THR A 74 -17.35 -4.32 0.86
CA THR A 74 -18.77 -4.69 0.82
C THR A 74 -19.63 -3.72 1.65
N ILE A 75 -19.13 -3.27 2.80
CA ILE A 75 -19.74 -2.20 3.61
C ILE A 75 -19.76 -0.87 2.84
N ALA A 76 -18.68 -0.54 2.12
CA ALA A 76 -18.61 0.61 1.22
C ALA A 76 -19.64 0.58 0.08
N LYS A 77 -20.33 -0.55 -0.13
CA LYS A 77 -21.44 -0.72 -1.09
C LYS A 77 -22.80 -0.86 -0.38
N GLY A 78 -22.95 -0.28 0.81
CA GLY A 78 -24.21 -0.20 1.56
C GLY A 78 -24.67 -1.52 2.19
N ARG A 79 -23.77 -2.49 2.42
CA ARG A 79 -24.12 -3.83 2.94
C ARG A 79 -23.53 -4.09 4.33
N TYR A 80 -24.13 -3.45 5.33
CA TYR A 80 -23.68 -3.42 6.73
C TYR A 80 -23.87 -4.74 7.50
N THR A 81 -24.70 -5.67 7.02
CA THR A 81 -25.01 -6.93 7.71
C THR A 81 -23.87 -7.96 7.71
N LEU A 82 -22.80 -7.75 6.93
CA LEU A 82 -21.69 -8.70 6.80
C LEU A 82 -20.70 -8.62 7.99
N ARG A 83 -20.65 -9.68 8.81
CA ARG A 83 -19.71 -9.79 9.94
C ARG A 83 -18.50 -10.67 9.62
N VAL A 84 -17.33 -10.33 10.17
CA VAL A 84 -16.07 -11.07 10.04
C VAL A 84 -15.82 -11.98 11.25
N SER A 85 -15.21 -13.15 11.03
CA SER A 85 -14.96 -14.15 12.10
C SER A 85 -13.79 -13.81 13.02
N ALA A 86 -14.09 -13.09 14.11
CA ALA A 86 -13.16 -12.69 15.18
C ALA A 86 -12.74 -13.87 16.10
N THR A 87 -12.10 -14.90 15.53
CA THR A 87 -11.73 -16.16 16.21
C THR A 87 -10.33 -16.16 16.84
N SER A 88 -9.49 -15.18 16.50
CA SER A 88 -8.12 -15.06 17.01
C SER A 88 -8.09 -14.21 18.29
N ARG A 89 -7.12 -14.45 19.18
CA ARG A 89 -6.89 -13.66 20.41
C ARG A 89 -5.80 -12.59 20.26
N ASP A 90 -5.32 -12.35 19.05
CA ASP A 90 -4.29 -11.36 18.73
C ASP A 90 -4.89 -10.05 18.20
N GLU A 91 -4.01 -9.11 17.85
CA GLU A 91 -4.33 -7.77 17.33
C GLU A 91 -5.22 -7.82 16.07
N VAL A 92 -5.19 -8.92 15.31
CA VAL A 92 -6.07 -9.15 14.14
C VAL A 92 -7.48 -9.58 14.57
N GLY A 93 -7.61 -10.32 15.65
CA GLY A 93 -8.89 -10.64 16.29
C GLY A 93 -9.53 -9.45 16.99
N GLU A 94 -8.71 -8.53 17.50
CA GLU A 94 -9.15 -7.22 18.00
C GLU A 94 -9.66 -6.31 16.89
N LEU A 95 -8.89 -6.14 15.82
CA LEU A 95 -9.32 -5.40 14.63
C LEU A 95 -10.64 -5.96 14.06
N ALA A 96 -10.80 -7.29 14.03
CA ALA A 96 -12.04 -7.93 13.60
C ALA A 96 -13.25 -7.66 14.52
N ARG A 97 -13.04 -7.45 15.83
CA ARG A 97 -14.10 -7.01 16.76
C ARG A 97 -14.48 -5.54 16.50
N ALA A 98 -13.49 -4.64 16.43
CA ALA A 98 -13.72 -3.22 16.15
C ALA A 98 -14.44 -2.99 14.81
N PHE A 99 -14.03 -3.71 13.76
CA PHE A 99 -14.69 -3.70 12.45
C PHE A 99 -16.15 -4.17 12.54
N ASN A 100 -16.43 -5.22 13.32
CA ASN A 100 -17.79 -5.72 13.50
C ASN A 100 -18.68 -4.79 14.34
N ALA A 101 -18.12 -3.94 15.21
CA ALA A 101 -18.84 -2.90 15.93
C ALA A 101 -19.23 -1.76 14.98
N MET A 102 -18.25 -1.12 14.33
CA MET A 102 -18.46 -0.10 13.30
C MET A 102 -19.46 -0.53 12.19
N ALA A 103 -19.44 -1.81 11.80
CA ALA A 103 -20.41 -2.37 10.86
C ALA A 103 -21.85 -2.44 11.38
N ALA A 104 -22.05 -2.59 12.69
CA ALA A 104 -23.36 -2.46 13.34
C ALA A 104 -23.80 -1.00 13.36
N ASP A 105 -22.93 -0.11 13.82
CA ASP A 105 -23.23 1.31 14.05
C ASP A 105 -23.62 2.00 12.74
N LEU A 106 -22.87 1.76 11.66
CA LEU A 106 -23.21 2.22 10.31
C LEU A 106 -24.55 1.65 9.80
N GLY A 107 -24.86 0.39 10.14
CA GLY A 107 -26.12 -0.25 9.75
C GLY A 107 -27.32 0.31 10.50
N GLU A 108 -27.13 0.73 11.75
CA GLU A 108 -28.16 1.37 12.57
C GLU A 108 -28.42 2.82 12.13
N VAL A 109 -27.37 3.60 11.84
CA VAL A 109 -27.51 4.95 11.27
C VAL A 109 -28.21 4.91 9.91
N ASP A 110 -27.87 3.95 9.04
CA ASP A 110 -28.55 3.78 7.75
C ASP A 110 -30.01 3.32 7.92
N ARG A 111 -30.33 2.49 8.92
CA ARG A 111 -31.71 2.12 9.28
C ARG A 111 -32.51 3.35 9.73
N GLN A 112 -31.99 4.12 10.67
CA GLN A 112 -32.61 5.34 11.18
C GLN A 112 -32.85 6.37 10.06
N ARG A 113 -31.87 6.55 9.15
CA ARG A 113 -32.01 7.42 7.97
C ARG A 113 -33.14 6.95 7.05
N ARG A 114 -33.28 5.65 6.78
CA ARG A 114 -34.36 5.10 5.95
C ARG A 114 -35.72 5.27 6.61
N GLU A 115 -35.81 5.04 7.92
CA GLU A 115 -37.06 5.22 8.69
C GLU A 115 -37.48 6.69 8.74
N LEU A 116 -36.53 7.63 8.90
CA LEU A 116 -36.79 9.07 8.77
C LEU A 116 -37.33 9.43 7.38
N VAL A 117 -36.66 8.99 6.31
CA VAL A 117 -37.11 9.26 4.93
C VAL A 117 -38.48 8.67 4.64
N ALA A 118 -38.77 7.46 5.13
CA ALA A 118 -40.07 6.80 4.97
C ALA A 118 -41.18 7.57 5.71
N ASN A 119 -40.95 7.95 6.98
CA ASN A 119 -41.92 8.66 7.81
C ASN A 119 -42.20 10.07 7.27
N VAL A 120 -41.17 10.81 6.87
CA VAL A 120 -41.32 12.13 6.20
C VAL A 120 -42.10 11.98 4.88
N SER A 121 -41.79 10.96 4.08
CA SER A 121 -42.52 10.69 2.82
C SER A 121 -43.99 10.34 3.05
N HIS A 122 -44.33 9.74 4.20
CA HIS A 122 -45.71 9.41 4.58
C HIS A 122 -46.46 10.66 5.04
N GLU A 123 -45.94 11.37 6.04
CA GLU A 123 -46.62 12.52 6.67
C GLU A 123 -46.71 13.75 5.75
N LEU A 124 -45.84 13.88 4.73
CA LEU A 124 -46.02 14.88 3.66
C LEU A 124 -47.04 14.42 2.61
N ARG A 125 -47.13 13.12 2.30
CA ARG A 125 -48.04 12.60 1.26
C ARG A 125 -49.51 12.79 1.65
N THR A 126 -49.90 12.49 2.89
CA THR A 126 -51.30 12.61 3.34
C THR A 126 -51.91 14.01 3.14
N PRO A 127 -51.32 15.13 3.62
CA PRO A 127 -51.87 16.46 3.37
C PRO A 127 -51.78 16.87 1.90
N ILE A 128 -50.76 16.44 1.15
CA ILE A 128 -50.67 16.72 -0.30
C ILE A 128 -51.80 16.02 -1.07
N THR A 129 -52.10 14.75 -0.77
CA THR A 129 -53.23 14.02 -1.36
C THR A 129 -54.57 14.64 -0.94
N GLY A 130 -54.71 15.08 0.31
CA GLY A 130 -55.93 15.76 0.78
C GLY A 130 -56.17 17.10 0.07
N LEU A 131 -55.14 17.95 0.00
CA LEU A 131 -55.17 19.22 -0.73
C LEU A 131 -55.46 19.00 -2.22
N ARG A 132 -54.80 18.02 -2.84
CA ARG A 132 -55.04 17.64 -4.24
C ARG A 132 -56.50 17.22 -4.46
N ALA A 133 -57.07 16.35 -3.63
CA ALA A 133 -58.46 15.93 -3.77
C ALA A 133 -59.47 17.08 -3.58
N VAL A 134 -59.20 18.04 -2.69
CA VAL A 134 -60.02 19.25 -2.54
C VAL A 134 -59.96 20.12 -3.81
N LEU A 135 -58.78 20.29 -4.39
CA LEU A 135 -58.59 21.10 -5.60
C LEU A 135 -59.13 20.42 -6.87
N GLU A 136 -58.95 19.10 -7.02
CA GLU A 136 -59.51 18.32 -8.14
C GLU A 136 -61.04 18.38 -8.14
N ASN A 137 -61.70 18.20 -6.98
CA ASN A 137 -63.15 18.37 -6.86
C ASN A 137 -63.65 19.77 -7.28
N VAL A 138 -62.84 20.82 -7.09
CA VAL A 138 -63.18 22.20 -7.51
C VAL A 138 -62.93 22.42 -9.01
N VAL A 139 -61.88 21.81 -9.57
CA VAL A 139 -61.57 21.86 -11.02
C VAL A 139 -62.59 21.07 -11.84
N ASP A 140 -63.00 19.90 -11.36
CA ASP A 140 -64.00 19.04 -12.01
C ASP A 140 -65.45 19.53 -11.82
N GLY A 141 -65.65 20.64 -11.09
CA GLY A 141 -66.96 21.24 -10.85
C GLY A 141 -67.86 20.46 -9.88
N VAL A 142 -67.33 19.43 -9.20
CA VAL A 142 -68.02 18.63 -8.19
C VAL A 142 -68.23 19.42 -6.89
N SER A 143 -67.33 20.37 -6.59
CA SER A 143 -67.43 21.33 -5.50
C SER A 143 -67.33 22.76 -6.04
N ALA A 144 -68.08 23.68 -5.46
CA ALA A 144 -67.93 25.10 -5.78
C ALA A 144 -66.61 25.65 -5.21
N PRO A 145 -65.98 26.67 -5.85
CA PRO A 145 -64.85 27.40 -5.29
C PRO A 145 -65.32 28.37 -4.18
N ASP A 146 -66.02 27.85 -3.18
CA ASP A 146 -66.64 28.64 -2.12
C ASP A 146 -65.64 28.97 -0.99
N PRO A 147 -65.93 30.01 -0.16
CA PRO A 147 -65.02 30.41 0.91
C PRO A 147 -64.70 29.34 1.96
N VAL A 148 -65.53 28.31 2.15
CA VAL A 148 -65.28 27.20 3.09
C VAL A 148 -64.36 26.16 2.46
N THR A 149 -64.59 25.77 1.20
CA THR A 149 -63.71 24.86 0.46
C THR A 149 -62.31 25.47 0.29
N MET A 150 -62.23 26.76 -0.04
CA MET A 150 -60.95 27.47 -0.15
C MET A 150 -60.22 27.62 1.19
N ARG A 151 -60.93 27.86 2.31
CA ARG A 151 -60.34 27.83 3.66
C ARG A 151 -59.83 26.44 4.04
N THR A 152 -60.52 25.38 3.60
CA THR A 152 -60.11 23.99 3.84
C THR A 152 -58.80 23.66 3.11
N ALA A 153 -58.65 24.13 1.87
CA ALA A 153 -57.39 24.03 1.12
C ALA A 153 -56.26 24.82 1.79
N LEU A 154 -56.50 26.08 2.17
CA LEU A 154 -55.52 26.92 2.87
C LEU A 154 -55.02 26.27 4.17
N ALA A 155 -55.91 25.72 4.99
CA ALA A 155 -55.56 25.05 6.24
C ALA A 155 -54.68 23.80 6.03
N GLN A 156 -54.80 23.08 4.90
CA GLN A 156 -53.84 22.01 4.57
C GLN A 156 -52.46 22.56 4.18
N THR A 157 -52.41 23.67 3.44
CA THR A 157 -51.15 24.34 3.08
C THR A 157 -50.42 24.90 4.30
N GLU A 158 -51.13 25.54 5.23
CA GLU A 158 -50.59 26.03 6.50
C GLU A 158 -50.09 24.89 7.40
N ARG A 159 -50.79 23.75 7.41
CA ARG A 159 -50.35 22.53 8.09
C ARG A 159 -49.09 21.94 7.46
N LEU A 160 -48.99 21.93 6.13
CA LEU A 160 -47.80 21.49 5.41
C LEU A 160 -46.60 22.41 5.69
N GLY A 161 -46.82 23.73 5.75
CA GLY A 161 -45.80 24.71 6.13
C GLY A 161 -45.26 24.47 7.55
N ARG A 162 -46.13 24.25 8.54
CA ARG A 162 -45.73 23.90 9.91
C ARG A 162 -44.97 22.58 9.99
N LEU A 163 -45.37 21.56 9.24
CA LEU A 163 -44.64 20.28 9.12
C LEU A 163 -43.22 20.49 8.59
N VAL A 164 -43.06 21.26 7.50
CA VAL A 164 -41.75 21.53 6.90
C VAL A 164 -40.85 22.34 7.84
N ALA A 165 -41.39 23.35 8.55
CA ALA A 165 -40.63 24.11 9.54
C ALA A 165 -40.09 23.21 10.67
N GLN A 166 -40.95 22.37 11.27
CA GLN A 166 -40.54 21.44 12.34
C GLN A 166 -39.49 20.42 11.90
N LEU A 167 -39.50 20.00 10.63
CA LEU A 167 -38.46 19.13 10.05
C LEU A 167 -37.13 19.86 9.82
N LEU A 168 -37.17 21.13 9.41
CA LEU A 168 -35.97 21.96 9.22
C LEU A 168 -35.31 22.30 10.56
N ASP A 169 -36.09 22.61 11.60
CA ASP A 169 -35.58 22.87 12.94
C ASP A 169 -34.93 21.61 13.53
N LEU A 170 -35.60 20.45 13.46
CA LEU A 170 -35.02 19.18 13.92
C LEU A 170 -33.71 18.84 13.19
N SER A 171 -33.63 19.08 11.88
CA SER A 171 -32.41 18.89 11.07
C SER A 171 -31.25 19.82 11.48
N ARG A 172 -31.55 21.05 11.93
CA ARG A 172 -30.57 22.02 12.43
C ARG A 172 -30.04 21.66 13.83
N LEU A 173 -30.87 21.03 14.65
CA LEU A 173 -30.47 20.48 15.95
C LEU A 173 -29.62 19.20 15.75
N ASP A 174 -30.11 18.24 14.96
CA ASP A 174 -29.43 16.96 14.61
C ASP A 174 -27.99 17.15 14.11
N SER A 175 -27.75 18.21 13.34
CA SER A 175 -26.47 18.45 12.69
C SER A 175 -25.43 19.14 13.59
N GLY A 176 -25.81 19.56 14.80
CA GLY A 176 -24.93 20.31 15.71
C GLY A 176 -24.49 21.67 15.18
N VAL A 177 -25.14 22.19 14.13
CA VAL A 177 -24.77 23.44 13.43
C VAL A 177 -25.30 24.68 14.16
N ARG A 178 -26.39 24.57 14.92
CA ARG A 178 -26.82 25.63 15.84
C ARG A 178 -25.96 25.57 17.10
N LEU A 179 -25.04 26.53 17.24
CA LEU A 179 -24.49 26.84 18.56
C LEU A 179 -25.62 27.32 19.46
N ILE A 180 -25.62 26.90 20.71
CA ILE A 180 -26.46 27.47 21.76
C ILE A 180 -25.82 28.80 22.16
N GLU A 181 -26.59 29.87 22.22
CA GLU A 181 -26.16 31.17 22.73
C GLU A 181 -26.82 31.39 24.11
N PRO A 182 -26.22 30.89 25.22
CA PRO A 182 -26.86 30.91 26.53
C PRO A 182 -26.80 32.30 27.17
N GLU A 183 -27.95 32.94 27.28
CA GLU A 183 -28.15 34.21 27.98
C GLU A 183 -28.84 34.01 29.34
N SER A 184 -28.71 34.99 30.24
CA SER A 184 -29.35 34.98 31.56
C SER A 184 -30.79 35.52 31.45
N ILE A 185 -31.77 34.63 31.35
CA ILE A 185 -33.17 34.96 31.04
C ILE A 185 -34.03 34.93 32.30
N GLU A 186 -34.80 35.99 32.55
CA GLU A 186 -35.90 35.99 33.54
C GLU A 186 -37.10 35.20 33.00
N LEU A 187 -37.55 34.19 33.75
CA LEU A 187 -38.60 33.27 33.27
C LEU A 187 -40.00 33.88 33.26
N GLY A 188 -40.28 34.87 34.12
CA GLY A 188 -41.60 35.48 34.25
C GLY A 188 -42.13 36.02 32.93
N PRO A 189 -41.42 36.99 32.28
CA PRO A 189 -41.82 37.55 30.99
C PRO A 189 -41.98 36.49 29.87
N LEU A 190 -41.12 35.48 29.86
CA LEU A 190 -41.11 34.41 28.84
C LEU A 190 -42.31 33.47 28.97
N VAL A 191 -42.61 33.02 30.20
CA VAL A 191 -43.79 32.19 30.48
C VAL A 191 -45.07 33.00 30.25
N ASP A 192 -45.12 34.25 30.69
CA ASP A 192 -46.27 35.15 30.45
C ASP A 192 -46.54 35.36 28.96
N GLN A 193 -45.49 35.40 28.11
CA GLN A 193 -45.67 35.44 26.65
C GLN A 193 -46.24 34.12 26.12
N ALA A 194 -45.61 32.99 26.42
CA ALA A 194 -46.06 31.68 25.93
C ALA A 194 -47.50 31.35 26.40
N VAL A 195 -47.89 31.78 27.60
CA VAL A 195 -49.26 31.65 28.13
C VAL A 195 -50.25 32.53 27.36
N ARG A 196 -49.90 33.79 27.01
CA ARG A 196 -50.75 34.64 26.15
C ARG A 196 -50.95 34.02 24.76
N GLU A 197 -49.89 33.49 24.17
CA GLU A 197 -49.95 32.86 22.84
C GLU A 197 -50.78 31.57 22.85
N ALA A 198 -50.60 30.71 23.87
CA ALA A 198 -51.38 29.48 24.02
C ALA A 198 -52.86 29.73 24.33
N ALA A 199 -53.20 30.80 25.09
CA ALA A 199 -54.59 31.17 25.38
C ALA A 199 -55.37 31.62 24.13
N LEU A 200 -54.69 32.09 23.07
CA LEU A 200 -55.31 32.43 21.79
C LEU A 200 -55.69 31.19 20.95
N ALA A 201 -55.20 30.00 21.30
CA ALA A 201 -55.49 28.76 20.56
C ALA A 201 -56.83 28.12 20.97
N ARG A 202 -57.25 28.28 22.24
CA ARG A 202 -58.53 27.80 22.79
C ARG A 202 -59.00 28.70 23.93
N GLU A 203 -60.13 29.38 23.72
CA GLU A 203 -60.77 30.23 24.76
C GLU A 203 -61.41 29.41 25.89
N ASP A 204 -61.64 28.11 25.69
CA ASP A 204 -62.31 27.19 26.63
C ASP A 204 -61.36 26.42 27.56
N VAL A 205 -60.09 26.85 27.68
CA VAL A 205 -59.07 26.24 28.55
C VAL A 205 -58.39 27.31 29.41
N VAL A 206 -58.41 27.13 30.73
CA VAL A 206 -57.86 28.11 31.68
C VAL A 206 -56.40 27.79 32.00
N ILE A 207 -55.47 28.57 31.45
CA ILE A 207 -54.04 28.45 31.76
C ILE A 207 -53.70 29.24 33.03
N ARG A 208 -52.97 28.62 33.97
CA ARG A 208 -52.50 29.24 35.22
C ARG A 208 -50.98 29.11 35.36
N ALA A 209 -50.28 30.23 35.37
CA ALA A 209 -48.84 30.28 35.62
C ALA A 209 -48.53 30.53 37.11
N ALA A 210 -47.45 29.92 37.60
CA ALA A 210 -46.88 30.13 38.92
C ALA A 210 -45.34 30.17 38.82
N VAL A 211 -44.79 31.35 38.59
CA VAL A 211 -43.36 31.60 38.40
C VAL A 211 -42.89 32.64 39.44
N PRO A 212 -41.83 32.39 40.22
CA PRO A 212 -41.22 33.39 41.09
C PRO A 212 -40.64 34.54 40.26
N ALA A 213 -40.85 35.79 40.68
CA ALA A 213 -40.45 36.97 39.92
C ALA A 213 -38.94 37.01 39.62
N ASP A 214 -38.12 36.62 40.59
CA ASP A 214 -36.65 36.71 40.52
C ASP A 214 -35.97 35.44 39.94
N LEU A 215 -36.73 34.54 39.29
CA LEU A 215 -36.19 33.26 38.79
C LEU A 215 -35.60 33.40 37.39
N ALA A 216 -34.26 33.41 37.32
CA ALA A 216 -33.48 33.45 36.08
C ALA A 216 -32.71 32.15 35.80
N VAL A 217 -32.42 31.88 34.52
CA VAL A 217 -31.67 30.70 34.05
C VAL A 217 -30.75 31.04 32.87
N CYS A 218 -29.63 30.33 32.71
CA CYS A 218 -28.70 30.47 31.58
C CYS A 218 -29.07 29.52 30.42
N ALA A 219 -29.80 30.02 29.42
CA ALA A 219 -30.31 29.23 28.29
C ALA A 219 -30.41 30.07 27.00
N ASP A 220 -30.62 29.44 25.85
CA ASP A 220 -30.98 30.11 24.59
C ASP A 220 -32.47 30.52 24.65
N PRO A 221 -32.82 31.81 24.47
CA PRO A 221 -34.17 32.31 24.70
C PRO A 221 -35.18 31.80 23.67
N ASP A 222 -34.79 31.70 22.40
CA ASP A 222 -35.65 31.20 21.33
C ASP A 222 -35.93 29.71 21.51
N LEU A 223 -34.92 28.93 21.87
CA LEU A 223 -35.06 27.50 22.16
C LEU A 223 -35.93 27.25 23.40
N LEU A 224 -35.79 28.05 24.45
CA LEU A 224 -36.62 27.92 25.66
C LEU A 224 -38.07 28.38 25.40
N ALA A 225 -38.27 29.41 24.57
CA ALA A 225 -39.60 29.78 24.06
C ALA A 225 -40.23 28.63 23.25
N GLN A 226 -39.45 28.00 22.37
CA GLN A 226 -39.89 26.85 21.56
C GLN A 226 -40.25 25.64 22.44
N VAL A 227 -39.55 25.42 23.57
CA VAL A 227 -39.93 24.40 24.57
C VAL A 227 -41.28 24.73 25.22
N LEU A 228 -41.45 25.95 25.72
CA LEU A 228 -42.70 26.38 26.37
C LEU A 228 -43.90 26.30 25.42
N ALA A 229 -43.76 26.78 24.18
CA ALA A 229 -44.81 26.76 23.17
C ALA A 229 -45.25 25.32 22.81
N ASN A 230 -44.31 24.40 22.58
CA ASN A 230 -44.64 22.99 22.27
C ASN A 230 -45.30 22.27 23.45
N LEU A 231 -44.88 22.54 24.69
CA LEU A 231 -45.50 21.96 25.88
C LEU A 231 -46.91 22.50 26.13
N LEU A 232 -47.12 23.81 25.93
CA LEU A 232 -48.42 24.46 26.11
C LEU A 232 -49.43 24.09 25.01
N ASP A 233 -49.05 24.05 23.73
CA ASP A 233 -49.93 23.56 22.64
C ASP A 233 -50.44 22.15 22.96
N ASN A 234 -49.54 21.25 23.35
CA ASN A 234 -49.89 19.88 23.72
C ASN A 234 -50.85 19.83 24.93
N ALA A 235 -50.58 20.59 25.99
CA ALA A 235 -51.40 20.62 27.20
C ALA A 235 -52.80 21.23 26.97
N VAL A 236 -52.88 22.33 26.22
CA VAL A 236 -54.14 23.00 25.86
C VAL A 236 -54.97 22.13 24.91
N ARG A 237 -54.33 21.45 23.95
CA ARG A 237 -55.00 20.60 22.96
C ARG A 237 -55.52 19.28 23.53
N HIS A 238 -54.89 18.72 24.57
CA HIS A 238 -55.33 17.49 25.21
C HIS A 238 -56.16 17.70 26.49
N SER A 239 -56.32 18.95 26.95
CA SER A 239 -57.26 19.29 28.04
C SER A 239 -58.74 19.16 27.61
N PRO A 240 -59.64 18.73 28.52
CA PRO A 240 -61.08 18.82 28.30
C PRO A 240 -61.55 20.28 28.20
N PRO A 241 -62.77 20.55 27.67
CA PRO A 241 -63.42 21.85 27.81
C PRO A 241 -63.56 22.26 29.28
N ASP A 242 -63.43 23.57 29.56
CA ASP A 242 -63.33 24.16 30.90
C ASP A 242 -62.15 23.64 31.75
N GLY A 243 -61.22 22.90 31.13
CA GLY A 243 -60.05 22.31 31.78
C GLY A 243 -59.01 23.35 32.20
N VAL A 244 -58.24 23.03 33.24
CA VAL A 244 -57.17 23.89 33.76
C VAL A 244 -55.80 23.34 33.39
N VAL A 245 -55.01 24.12 32.65
CA VAL A 245 -53.59 23.87 32.41
C VAL A 245 -52.76 24.64 33.45
N THR A 246 -51.79 23.99 34.08
CA THR A 246 -50.89 24.61 35.06
C THR A 246 -49.45 24.65 34.56
N VAL A 247 -48.82 25.82 34.65
CA VAL A 247 -47.38 26.00 34.44
C VAL A 247 -46.76 26.46 35.75
N SER A 248 -45.70 25.80 36.21
CA SER A 248 -44.94 26.24 37.38
C SER A 248 -43.44 26.08 37.18
N CYS A 249 -42.67 27.12 37.50
CA CYS A 249 -41.21 27.09 37.50
C CYS A 249 -40.71 27.23 38.94
N VAL A 250 -39.77 26.38 39.35
CA VAL A 250 -39.20 26.40 40.71
C VAL A 250 -37.69 26.23 40.60
N ALA A 251 -36.91 26.96 41.42
CA ALA A 251 -35.47 26.71 41.54
C ALA A 251 -35.21 25.34 42.17
N ASP A 252 -34.26 24.58 41.64
CA ASP A 252 -33.82 23.30 42.21
C ASP A 252 -32.29 23.20 42.16
N GLY A 253 -31.64 23.31 43.32
CA GLY A 253 -30.20 23.45 43.44
C GLY A 253 -29.68 24.69 42.69
N ASP A 254 -28.61 24.49 41.90
CA ASP A 254 -28.05 25.50 40.98
C ASP A 254 -28.84 25.60 39.65
N GLY A 255 -30.08 25.13 39.58
CA GLY A 255 -30.88 25.08 38.34
C GLY A 255 -32.38 25.30 38.53
N MET A 256 -33.19 24.88 37.57
CA MET A 256 -34.64 25.04 37.58
C MET A 256 -35.40 23.77 37.20
N ARG A 257 -36.62 23.66 37.72
CA ARG A 257 -37.65 22.72 37.31
C ARG A 257 -38.83 23.49 36.72
N LEU A 258 -39.03 23.37 35.41
CA LEU A 258 -40.27 23.73 34.72
C LEU A 258 -41.23 22.54 34.80
N THR A 259 -42.50 22.79 35.10
CA THR A 259 -43.55 21.76 35.10
C THR A 259 -44.77 22.30 34.37
N VAL A 260 -45.27 21.54 33.40
CA VAL A 260 -46.51 21.82 32.66
C VAL A 260 -47.47 20.65 32.88
N GLY A 261 -48.69 20.93 33.34
CA GLY A 261 -49.71 19.92 33.64
C GLY A 261 -51.05 20.23 32.99
N ASP A 262 -51.70 19.20 32.45
CA ASP A 262 -53.06 19.25 31.90
C ASP A 262 -54.02 18.35 32.69
N GLN A 263 -55.32 18.44 32.36
CA GLN A 263 -56.39 17.60 32.91
C GLN A 263 -56.91 16.57 31.88
N GLY A 264 -56.07 16.21 30.90
CA GLY A 264 -56.40 15.30 29.81
C GLY A 264 -56.48 13.82 30.22
N PRO A 265 -56.56 12.90 29.25
CA PRO A 265 -56.62 11.45 29.51
C PRO A 265 -55.30 10.85 30.06
N GLY A 266 -54.23 11.63 30.12
CA GLY A 266 -52.90 11.18 30.53
C GLY A 266 -52.18 10.31 29.50
N ILE A 267 -50.93 9.96 29.79
CA ILE A 267 -50.08 9.12 28.91
C ILE A 267 -49.86 7.74 29.57
N PRO A 268 -50.29 6.64 28.93
CA PRO A 268 -50.10 5.28 29.46
C PRO A 268 -48.63 4.98 29.76
N VAL A 269 -48.36 4.38 30.92
CA VAL A 269 -47.01 4.01 31.40
C VAL A 269 -46.10 3.39 30.33
N PRO A 270 -46.49 2.33 29.56
CA PRO A 270 -45.63 1.74 28.55
C PRO A 270 -45.32 2.65 27.34
N SER A 271 -46.04 3.77 27.19
CA SER A 271 -45.87 4.73 26.10
C SER A 271 -45.10 5.99 26.51
N ARG A 272 -44.83 6.21 27.81
CA ARG A 272 -44.20 7.47 28.31
C ARG A 272 -42.79 7.72 27.78
N GLY A 273 -41.98 6.68 27.59
CA GLY A 273 -40.69 6.84 26.90
C GLY A 273 -40.86 7.10 25.40
N ARG A 274 -41.92 6.56 24.80
CA ARG A 274 -42.15 6.57 23.35
C ARG A 274 -42.75 7.86 22.81
N VAL A 275 -43.41 8.69 23.62
CA VAL A 275 -43.96 9.97 23.13
C VAL A 275 -42.90 11.03 22.79
N PHE A 276 -41.65 10.80 23.20
CA PHE A 276 -40.49 11.60 22.78
C PHE A 276 -39.78 11.01 21.54
N GLU A 277 -40.25 9.90 20.97
CA GLU A 277 -39.79 9.36 19.68
C GLU A 277 -40.32 10.23 18.54
N ARG A 278 -39.53 10.39 17.46
CA ARG A 278 -39.90 11.20 16.29
C ARG A 278 -41.11 10.58 15.58
N PHE A 279 -42.09 11.42 15.21
CA PHE A 279 -43.39 11.04 14.61
C PHE A 279 -44.28 10.17 15.51
N SER A 280 -43.98 10.08 16.81
CA SER A 280 -44.75 9.24 17.73
C SER A 280 -46.15 9.80 17.98
N ARG A 281 -47.16 8.95 17.80
CA ARG A 281 -48.57 9.28 18.07
C ARG A 281 -49.27 8.08 18.71
N LEU A 282 -49.88 8.31 19.88
CA LEU A 282 -50.68 7.30 20.59
C LEU A 282 -51.91 6.90 19.76
N ASP A 283 -52.26 5.61 19.75
CA ASP A 283 -53.34 5.09 18.90
C ASP A 283 -54.71 5.74 19.19
N ALA A 284 -54.98 6.07 20.46
CA ALA A 284 -56.17 6.80 20.88
C ALA A 284 -56.28 8.22 20.28
N GLY A 285 -55.14 8.84 19.96
CA GLY A 285 -55.03 10.17 19.35
C GLY A 285 -55.15 10.20 17.82
N ARG A 286 -55.64 9.12 17.18
CA ARG A 286 -55.92 9.09 15.73
C ARG A 286 -57.36 9.44 15.36
N ALA A 287 -58.32 9.27 16.27
CA ALA A 287 -59.75 9.39 15.96
C ALA A 287 -60.37 10.77 16.24
N ALA A 288 -59.80 11.52 17.20
CA ALA A 288 -60.42 12.74 17.73
C ALA A 288 -59.72 14.05 17.30
N ASP A 289 -58.58 13.98 16.60
CA ASP A 289 -57.60 15.07 16.64
C ASP A 289 -56.80 15.23 15.32
N SER A 290 -56.88 16.43 14.74
CA SER A 290 -56.56 16.72 13.34
C SER A 290 -55.23 17.44 13.10
N GLY A 291 -54.52 17.87 14.16
CA GLY A 291 -53.45 18.88 14.05
C GLY A 291 -51.98 18.42 14.23
N GLY A 292 -51.71 17.23 14.78
CA GLY A 292 -50.38 16.89 15.31
C GLY A 292 -49.44 16.10 14.39
N ALA A 293 -48.19 16.54 14.28
CA ALA A 293 -47.10 15.89 13.53
C ALA A 293 -46.34 14.79 14.29
N GLY A 294 -46.46 14.72 15.63
CA GLY A 294 -45.61 13.85 16.46
C GLY A 294 -44.13 14.30 16.55
N LEU A 295 -43.83 15.56 16.22
CA LEU A 295 -42.47 16.12 16.27
C LEU A 295 -42.22 17.01 17.49
N GLY A 296 -43.23 17.75 17.99
CA GLY A 296 -43.05 18.77 19.04
C GLY A 296 -42.38 18.26 20.31
N LEU A 297 -42.81 17.11 20.86
CA LEU A 297 -42.20 16.54 22.06
C LEU A 297 -40.78 15.98 21.84
N ALA A 298 -40.46 15.54 20.61
CA ALA A 298 -39.09 15.15 20.25
C ALA A 298 -38.18 16.37 20.16
N ILE A 299 -38.67 17.49 19.58
CA ILE A 299 -37.96 18.77 19.55
C ILE A 299 -37.73 19.30 20.97
N VAL A 300 -38.74 19.25 21.84
CA VAL A 300 -38.60 19.63 23.26
C VAL A 300 -37.49 18.80 23.94
N LYS A 301 -37.46 17.47 23.74
CA LYS A 301 -36.44 16.61 24.32
C LYS A 301 -35.04 17.00 23.81
N GLU A 302 -34.86 17.14 22.50
CA GLU A 302 -33.58 17.49 21.88
C GLU A 302 -33.06 18.83 22.43
N ILE A 303 -33.92 19.85 22.53
CA ILE A 303 -33.56 21.17 23.09
C ILE A 303 -33.16 21.09 24.56
N VAL A 304 -33.89 20.32 25.37
CA VAL A 304 -33.62 20.18 26.80
C VAL A 304 -32.32 19.41 27.04
N GLU A 305 -32.05 18.35 26.28
CA GLU A 305 -30.80 17.58 26.36
C GLU A 305 -29.60 18.39 25.84
N LEU A 306 -29.77 19.23 24.80
CA LEU A 306 -28.77 20.20 24.34
C LEU A 306 -28.34 21.20 25.42
N HIS A 307 -29.27 21.63 26.29
CA HIS A 307 -28.97 22.48 27.45
C HIS A 307 -28.40 21.70 28.66
N GLY A 308 -28.16 20.39 28.54
CA GLY A 308 -27.71 19.54 29.64
C GLY A 308 -28.79 19.19 30.68
N GLY A 309 -30.06 19.41 30.34
CA GLY A 309 -31.21 19.06 31.16
C GLY A 309 -31.81 17.67 30.86
N SER A 310 -32.98 17.40 31.42
CA SER A 310 -33.78 16.21 31.10
C SER A 310 -35.29 16.50 31.13
N ILE A 311 -36.08 15.72 30.38
CA ILE A 311 -37.54 15.78 30.40
C ILE A 311 -38.14 14.43 30.78
N ARG A 312 -39.19 14.45 31.61
CA ARG A 312 -39.91 13.26 32.10
C ARG A 312 -41.42 13.51 32.24
N ILE A 313 -42.18 12.44 32.36
CA ILE A 313 -43.63 12.48 32.64
C ILE A 313 -43.86 11.96 34.07
N ASP A 314 -44.56 12.76 34.87
CA ASP A 314 -44.89 12.49 36.28
C ASP A 314 -46.14 11.60 36.40
N ASP A 315 -46.32 10.91 37.53
CA ASP A 315 -47.54 10.12 37.80
C ASP A 315 -48.64 10.97 38.44
N CYS A 316 -49.62 11.37 37.63
CA CYS A 316 -50.78 12.15 38.04
C CYS A 316 -52.06 11.73 37.31
N ALA A 317 -53.22 12.24 37.76
CA ALA A 317 -54.40 12.35 36.91
C ALA A 317 -54.20 13.53 35.95
N GLY A 318 -54.45 13.34 34.65
CA GLY A 318 -53.95 14.23 33.59
C GLY A 318 -52.57 13.79 33.06
N CYS A 319 -51.94 14.60 32.22
CA CYS A 319 -50.50 14.49 31.94
C CYS A 319 -49.75 15.64 32.62
N ARG A 320 -48.60 15.32 33.24
CA ARG A 320 -47.65 16.32 33.75
C ARG A 320 -46.28 16.06 33.16
N MET A 321 -45.76 17.02 32.42
CA MET A 321 -44.41 17.02 31.89
C MET A 321 -43.53 17.87 32.81
N VAL A 322 -42.36 17.33 33.16
CA VAL A 322 -41.38 17.98 34.02
C VAL A 322 -40.07 18.10 33.24
N VAL A 323 -39.55 19.31 33.15
CA VAL A 323 -38.28 19.68 32.52
C VAL A 323 -37.35 20.17 33.61
N ASP A 324 -36.24 19.46 33.79
CA ASP A 324 -35.20 19.75 34.77
C ASP A 324 -33.97 20.30 34.01
N LEU A 325 -33.53 21.54 34.30
CA LEU A 325 -32.48 22.25 33.56
C LEU A 325 -31.41 22.85 34.51
N PRO A 326 -30.10 22.67 34.25
CA PRO A 326 -29.03 23.23 35.08
C PRO A 326 -28.84 24.73 34.82
N GLY A 327 -28.65 25.54 35.86
CA GLY A 327 -28.33 26.98 35.75
C GLY A 327 -26.87 27.28 35.38
N ARG A 328 -26.10 26.24 35.06
CA ARG A 328 -24.83 26.34 34.32
C ARG A 328 -24.88 25.39 33.13
N THR A 329 -25.08 25.97 31.95
CA THR A 329 -24.96 25.30 30.65
C THR A 329 -23.49 24.93 30.42
N THR A 330 -23.08 23.74 30.88
CA THR A 330 -21.77 23.16 30.54
C THR A 330 -21.79 22.76 29.07
N MET A 331 -20.87 23.30 28.25
CA MET A 331 -20.74 22.85 26.86
C MET A 331 -20.33 21.37 26.85
N THR A 332 -21.23 20.51 26.36
CA THR A 332 -21.00 19.07 26.23
C THR A 332 -20.14 18.81 25.00
N ASP A 333 -18.82 18.95 25.14
CA ASP A 333 -17.87 18.37 24.20
C ASP A 333 -18.08 16.83 24.18
N THR A 334 -18.40 16.28 23.01
CA THR A 334 -18.91 14.90 22.87
C THR A 334 -17.92 13.87 23.42
N PRO A 335 -18.34 12.93 24.31
CA PRO A 335 -17.41 12.08 25.05
C PRO A 335 -16.79 10.97 24.18
N LEU A 336 -15.57 11.21 23.67
CA LEU A 336 -14.71 10.18 23.07
C LEU A 336 -13.60 9.64 23.99
N GLU A 337 -13.39 10.24 25.17
CA GLU A 337 -12.28 9.90 26.09
C GLU A 337 -12.73 9.15 27.38
N GLY A 338 -14.01 8.75 27.47
CA GLY A 338 -14.57 8.10 28.68
C GLY A 338 -14.02 6.70 28.95
N GLU A 339 -13.87 5.87 27.91
CA GLU A 339 -13.56 4.43 28.00
C GLU A 339 -12.11 4.10 28.46
N ARG A 340 -11.29 5.11 28.77
CA ARG A 340 -9.85 4.94 29.08
C ARG A 340 -9.46 5.11 30.54
N ARG A 341 -10.22 5.86 31.36
CA ARG A 341 -9.84 6.11 32.76
C ARG A 341 -10.07 4.92 33.69
N THR A 342 -11.15 4.16 33.48
CA THR A 342 -11.54 2.99 34.27
C THR A 342 -10.53 1.82 34.22
N VAL A 343 -9.59 1.82 33.28
CA VAL A 343 -8.51 0.82 33.17
C VAL A 343 -7.25 1.22 33.93
N GLU A 344 -7.00 2.52 34.11
CA GLU A 344 -5.77 3.03 34.75
C GLU A 344 -5.95 3.22 36.27
N GLU A 345 -7.13 3.67 36.72
CA GLU A 345 -7.45 3.76 38.16
C GLU A 345 -7.39 2.39 38.83
N ALA A 346 -7.90 1.35 38.16
CA ALA A 346 -7.83 -0.05 38.60
C ALA A 346 -6.40 -0.64 38.69
N ARG A 347 -5.37 0.13 38.36
CA ARG A 347 -3.96 -0.29 38.38
C ARG A 347 -3.11 0.42 39.44
N LEU A 348 -3.58 1.55 39.98
CA LEU A 348 -2.82 2.38 40.91
C LEU A 348 -3.11 2.11 42.39
N GLU A 349 -4.11 1.27 42.70
CA GLU A 349 -4.50 0.90 44.07
C GLU A 349 -3.49 -0.03 44.80
N GLN A 350 -2.31 -0.27 44.21
CA GLN A 350 -1.20 -1.00 44.82
C GLN A 350 0.13 -0.22 44.73
N VAL A 351 0.27 0.86 45.49
CA VAL A 351 1.45 1.18 46.34
C VAL A 351 1.23 2.50 47.12
N ALA A 352 1.31 2.40 48.44
CA ALA A 352 1.43 3.47 49.44
C ALA A 352 2.17 2.87 50.65
N PRO A 353 2.82 3.62 51.58
CA PRO A 353 2.72 5.06 51.87
C PRO A 353 4.08 5.81 51.64
N ALA A 354 4.38 7.03 52.09
CA ALA A 354 3.72 7.98 53.02
C ALA A 354 4.02 9.47 52.70
N ALA A 355 3.23 10.38 53.26
CA ALA A 355 3.49 11.83 53.35
C ALA A 355 4.34 12.15 54.64
N PRO A 356 4.75 13.40 55.00
CA PRO A 356 4.28 14.75 54.62
C PRO A 356 5.39 15.63 53.95
N ALA A 357 5.27 16.94 53.67
CA ALA A 357 4.31 17.98 54.11
C ALA A 357 4.07 19.09 53.05
N ALA A 358 3.09 19.95 53.32
CA ALA A 358 2.72 21.17 52.57
C ALA A 358 3.43 22.43 53.17
N PRO A 359 3.21 23.70 52.74
CA PRO A 359 2.20 24.22 51.79
C PRO A 359 2.69 25.35 50.82
N VAL A 360 1.73 26.17 50.32
CA VAL A 360 1.84 27.52 49.70
C VAL A 360 1.88 27.58 48.14
N SER A 361 0.69 27.85 47.55
CA SER A 361 0.31 29.07 46.79
C SER A 361 1.36 29.87 45.99
N LEU A 362 1.05 30.58 44.88
CA LEU A 362 -0.22 30.89 44.18
C LEU A 362 0.08 31.49 42.76
N VAL A 363 -0.98 31.66 41.95
CA VAL A 363 -1.11 32.61 40.80
C VAL A 363 -0.39 32.30 39.47
N SER A 364 -1.11 32.64 38.37
CA SER A 364 -0.72 32.58 36.96
C SER A 364 0.23 33.71 36.53
N PRO A 365 0.46 33.93 35.21
CA PRO A 365 -0.30 35.02 34.59
C PRO A 365 -0.77 34.74 33.15
N ALA A 366 -1.76 35.52 32.71
CA ALA A 366 -2.09 35.73 31.30
C ALA A 366 -1.37 36.96 30.74
N ALA A 367 -1.64 37.31 29.48
CA ALA A 367 -0.84 38.22 28.66
C ALA A 367 -0.81 39.71 29.08
N SER A 368 0.16 40.43 28.46
CA SER A 368 0.11 41.83 27.98
C SER A 368 1.04 42.88 28.65
N VAL A 369 1.24 43.98 27.90
CA VAL A 369 1.93 45.25 28.21
C VAL A 369 3.48 45.25 28.17
N ALA A 370 4.01 46.11 27.28
CA ALA A 370 5.35 46.73 27.35
C ALA A 370 5.16 48.24 27.62
N PRO A 371 6.18 49.01 28.08
CA PRO A 371 6.96 49.82 27.12
C PRO A 371 8.39 50.28 27.56
N VAL A 372 9.09 51.03 26.67
CA VAL A 372 10.07 52.14 26.95
C VAL A 372 11.43 51.81 27.61
N GLU A 373 12.61 52.24 27.12
CA GLU A 373 12.99 52.80 25.79
C GLU A 373 14.38 52.27 25.28
N ASP A 374 15.55 52.92 25.06
CA ASP A 374 16.06 54.31 25.09
C ASP A 374 17.43 54.43 24.31
N VAL A 375 17.88 55.66 24.03
CA VAL A 375 19.21 56.16 23.54
C VAL A 375 19.75 55.78 22.13
N VAL A 376 20.07 56.85 21.37
CA VAL A 376 20.89 56.89 20.12
C VAL A 376 22.05 57.90 20.30
N PRO A 377 23.10 57.91 19.45
CA PRO A 377 23.25 59.02 18.46
C PRO A 377 23.85 58.58 17.10
N ALA A 378 23.35 59.04 15.93
CA ALA A 378 23.58 60.34 15.24
C ALA A 378 24.93 60.43 14.48
N GLN A 379 25.13 61.21 13.41
CA GLN A 379 24.31 62.14 12.59
C GLN A 379 24.93 62.21 11.16
N GLY A 380 24.28 62.60 10.06
CA GLY A 380 22.86 62.93 9.74
C GLY A 380 22.48 62.24 8.42
N ASP A 381 21.89 62.84 7.38
CA ASP A 381 21.21 64.14 7.09
C ASP A 381 20.58 63.97 5.66
N ALA A 382 19.71 64.78 5.04
CA ALA A 382 19.23 66.16 5.26
C ALA A 382 17.74 66.33 4.81
N VAL A 383 17.33 67.54 4.37
CA VAL A 383 15.93 68.07 4.32
C VAL A 383 15.79 69.07 3.12
N PRO A 384 14.60 69.41 2.51
CA PRO A 384 13.16 69.28 2.88
C PRO A 384 12.25 68.57 1.82
N ALA A 385 10.89 68.52 1.81
CA ALA A 385 9.75 68.52 2.76
C ALA A 385 8.43 68.28 1.93
N ARG A 386 7.15 68.72 2.15
CA ARG A 386 6.51 69.67 3.11
C ARG A 386 4.98 69.52 3.38
N GLY A 387 4.24 68.49 2.92
CA GLY A 387 2.80 68.29 3.26
C GLY A 387 1.79 68.38 2.08
N ALA A 388 0.46 68.30 2.26
CA ALA A 388 -0.37 68.17 3.47
C ALA A 388 -1.78 67.56 3.16
N VAL A 389 -2.68 67.48 4.17
CA VAL A 389 -4.05 66.87 4.17
C VAL A 389 -4.88 67.51 5.31
N PRO A 390 -6.22 67.29 5.50
CA PRO A 390 -7.21 66.44 4.79
C PRO A 390 -8.49 67.22 4.34
N ALA A 391 -9.62 66.53 4.03
CA ALA A 391 -10.96 66.73 4.66
C ALA A 391 -12.21 66.27 3.84
N GLN A 392 -13.32 66.16 4.59
CA GLN A 392 -14.72 65.79 4.34
C GLN A 392 -15.50 66.63 3.28
N GLY A 393 -16.71 66.16 2.91
CA GLY A 393 -17.92 67.02 3.02
C GLY A 393 -18.63 67.50 1.75
N GLU A 394 -19.66 66.75 1.33
CA GLU A 394 -21.04 67.22 1.01
C GLU A 394 -21.30 68.54 0.22
N ALA A 395 -21.93 68.42 -0.96
CA ALA A 395 -22.91 69.39 -1.52
C ALA A 395 -23.65 68.83 -2.76
N ALA A 396 -24.87 69.29 -3.03
CA ALA A 396 -25.66 68.91 -4.21
C ALA A 396 -26.12 70.13 -5.04
N ARG A 397 -26.27 69.98 -6.38
CA ARG A 397 -27.30 70.66 -7.20
C ARG A 397 -27.41 70.19 -8.66
N VAL A 398 -28.66 70.20 -9.12
CA VAL A 398 -29.22 70.15 -10.51
C VAL A 398 -29.69 71.60 -10.81
N PRO A 399 -29.76 72.17 -12.06
CA PRO A 399 -30.32 71.66 -13.35
C PRO A 399 -29.43 71.94 -14.60
N GLY A 400 -29.82 71.68 -15.87
CA GLY A 400 -31.02 71.04 -16.49
C GLY A 400 -31.12 71.31 -18.01
N ASP A 401 -32.22 70.87 -18.65
CA ASP A 401 -32.67 71.09 -20.07
C ASP A 401 -31.82 70.51 -21.24
N ALA A 402 -32.39 70.12 -22.41
CA ALA A 402 -33.80 69.84 -22.80
C ALA A 402 -33.93 69.11 -24.17
N GLY A 403 -35.07 68.41 -24.41
CA GLY A 403 -35.62 68.00 -25.72
C GLY A 403 -35.18 66.61 -26.27
N ALA A 404 -35.99 65.87 -27.06
CA ALA A 404 -37.40 66.01 -27.43
C ALA A 404 -38.01 64.65 -27.91
N GLU A 405 -39.34 64.57 -28.04
CA GLU A 405 -40.19 63.39 -28.34
C GLU A 405 -40.85 63.47 -29.75
N PRO A 406 -41.71 62.54 -30.24
CA PRO A 406 -41.98 61.09 -29.98
C PRO A 406 -42.06 60.32 -31.36
N PRO A 407 -42.94 59.32 -31.67
CA PRO A 407 -43.61 58.25 -30.90
C PRO A 407 -43.43 56.82 -31.50
N ALA A 408 -43.98 55.79 -30.81
CA ALA A 408 -44.83 54.68 -31.34
C ALA A 408 -44.50 53.22 -30.92
N ALA A 409 -45.54 52.55 -30.39
CA ALA A 409 -45.85 51.10 -30.42
C ALA A 409 -44.76 50.04 -30.15
N GLY A 410 -44.81 49.42 -28.96
CA GLY A 410 -44.18 48.12 -28.64
C GLY A 410 -44.75 47.51 -27.35
N SER A 411 -45.01 46.19 -27.32
CA SER A 411 -45.67 45.51 -26.19
C SER A 411 -44.72 45.23 -25.02
N LEU A 412 -45.12 45.56 -23.79
CA LEU A 412 -44.46 45.09 -22.57
C LEU A 412 -44.87 43.64 -22.26
N ALA A 413 -43.90 42.75 -22.20
CA ALA A 413 -44.02 41.41 -21.65
C ALA A 413 -43.00 41.24 -20.51
N VAL A 414 -43.41 40.56 -19.43
CA VAL A 414 -42.61 40.46 -18.19
C VAL A 414 -41.50 39.43 -18.34
N ALA A 415 -40.28 39.79 -17.94
CA ALA A 415 -39.14 38.88 -17.85
C ALA A 415 -38.84 38.57 -16.37
N GLY A 416 -39.02 37.31 -15.96
CA GLY A 416 -38.91 36.90 -14.56
C GLY A 416 -38.85 35.38 -14.40
N THR A 417 -37.85 34.75 -15.02
CA THR A 417 -37.68 33.29 -15.02
C THR A 417 -36.22 32.89 -14.84
N ARG A 418 -35.88 32.39 -13.65
CA ARG A 418 -34.73 31.48 -13.42
C ARG A 418 -34.92 30.63 -12.17
N GLU A 419 -35.34 31.24 -11.06
CA GLU A 419 -35.65 30.53 -9.80
C GLU A 419 -36.78 29.49 -9.94
N ALA A 420 -37.65 29.65 -10.93
CA ALA A 420 -38.75 28.72 -11.22
C ALA A 420 -38.31 27.39 -11.88
N GLU A 421 -37.11 27.32 -12.48
CA GLU A 421 -36.62 26.09 -13.12
C GLU A 421 -35.97 25.14 -12.10
N ASP A 422 -35.18 25.67 -11.15
CA ASP A 422 -34.52 24.86 -10.12
C ASP A 422 -35.54 24.20 -9.16
N VAL A 423 -36.58 24.94 -8.75
CA VAL A 423 -37.69 24.40 -7.94
C VAL A 423 -38.44 23.29 -8.70
N ARG A 424 -38.59 23.44 -10.03
CA ARG A 424 -39.24 22.43 -10.87
C ARG A 424 -38.38 21.17 -11.01
N ALA A 425 -37.07 21.32 -11.24
CA ALA A 425 -36.13 20.20 -11.31
C ALA A 425 -36.09 19.40 -9.99
N ALA A 426 -36.11 20.09 -8.83
CA ALA A 426 -36.22 19.46 -7.52
C ALA A 426 -37.54 18.67 -7.34
N LEU A 427 -38.67 19.21 -7.81
CA LEU A 427 -39.96 18.51 -7.78
C LEU A 427 -39.97 17.28 -8.70
N GLU A 428 -39.49 17.41 -9.94
CA GLU A 428 -39.47 16.29 -10.90
C GLU A 428 -38.54 15.15 -10.40
N ALA A 429 -37.43 15.46 -9.72
CA ALA A 429 -36.59 14.46 -9.06
C ALA A 429 -37.31 13.73 -7.91
N LEU A 430 -38.03 14.47 -7.04
CA LEU A 430 -38.80 13.90 -5.92
C LEU A 430 -39.99 13.03 -6.39
N VAL A 431 -40.66 13.42 -7.48
CA VAL A 431 -41.79 12.66 -8.04
C VAL A 431 -41.30 11.40 -8.77
N THR A 432 -40.20 11.48 -9.52
CA THR A 432 -39.68 10.34 -10.30
C THR A 432 -39.03 9.25 -9.42
N GLY A 433 -38.56 9.60 -8.22
CA GLY A 433 -37.98 8.64 -7.27
C GLY A 433 -38.96 7.62 -6.66
N ALA A 434 -40.27 7.78 -6.88
CA ALA A 434 -41.31 7.01 -6.18
C ALA A 434 -41.76 5.71 -6.89
N THR A 435 -41.27 5.41 -8.10
CA THR A 435 -41.78 4.29 -8.92
C THR A 435 -40.68 3.39 -9.51
N MET A 436 -39.75 2.90 -8.67
CA MET A 436 -38.74 1.89 -9.05
C MET A 436 -38.54 0.84 -7.94
N ALA A 437 -39.63 0.24 -7.45
CA ALA A 437 -39.59 -0.75 -6.37
C ALA A 437 -40.71 -1.81 -6.39
N ASP A 438 -41.17 -2.24 -7.57
CA ASP A 438 -41.71 -3.60 -7.75
C ASP A 438 -41.68 -4.00 -9.24
N GLY A 439 -41.44 -5.29 -9.51
CA GLY A 439 -41.19 -5.75 -10.88
C GLY A 439 -40.58 -7.15 -10.98
N ASP A 440 -41.02 -8.09 -10.13
CA ASP A 440 -40.66 -9.51 -10.28
C ASP A 440 -41.56 -10.19 -11.36
N ALA A 441 -41.07 -11.26 -11.97
CA ALA A 441 -41.58 -11.71 -13.27
C ALA A 441 -42.82 -12.65 -13.18
N ALA A 442 -43.89 -12.28 -13.90
CA ALA A 442 -44.99 -13.18 -14.29
C ALA A 442 -45.38 -12.91 -15.76
N GLN A 443 -45.77 -13.95 -16.51
CA GLN A 443 -45.79 -13.93 -17.98
C GLN A 443 -47.00 -14.68 -18.58
N GLU A 444 -48.03 -13.94 -18.98
CA GLU A 444 -49.17 -14.37 -19.82
C GLU A 444 -49.59 -13.18 -20.70
N GLY A 445 -50.20 -13.32 -21.89
CA GLY A 445 -50.51 -14.53 -22.66
C GLY A 445 -51.43 -14.22 -23.87
N GLU A 446 -51.26 -14.97 -24.96
CA GLU A 446 -52.14 -15.04 -26.17
C GLU A 446 -52.29 -13.74 -27.02
N GLY A 447 -52.49 -13.78 -28.35
CA GLY A 447 -52.48 -14.86 -29.35
C GLY A 447 -52.08 -14.29 -30.74
N GLU A 448 -52.11 -15.00 -31.87
CA GLU A 448 -52.63 -16.34 -32.19
C GLU A 448 -52.00 -16.84 -33.52
N ARG A 449 -51.63 -18.12 -33.64
CA ARG A 449 -52.01 -19.05 -34.76
C ARG A 449 -51.23 -20.39 -34.81
N ARG A 450 -51.99 -21.48 -34.58
CA ARG A 450 -51.85 -22.87 -35.10
C ARG A 450 -50.54 -23.67 -34.85
N SER A 451 -50.55 -24.99 -34.59
CA SER A 451 -51.60 -25.96 -34.17
C SER A 451 -51.00 -27.38 -34.02
N VAL A 452 -51.72 -28.34 -33.37
CA VAL A 452 -51.53 -29.82 -33.38
C VAL A 452 -50.44 -30.37 -32.42
N THR A 453 -50.67 -31.30 -31.46
CA THR A 453 -51.89 -31.99 -30.93
C THR A 453 -51.67 -32.62 -29.53
N ALA A 454 -52.77 -33.02 -28.87
CA ALA A 454 -52.94 -34.05 -27.81
C ALA A 454 -53.01 -33.62 -26.32
N SER A 455 -53.69 -34.45 -25.50
CA SER A 455 -54.26 -34.21 -24.15
C SER A 455 -54.58 -35.57 -23.47
N PRO A 456 -55.16 -35.73 -22.24
CA PRO A 456 -55.58 -34.76 -21.19
C PRO A 456 -55.30 -35.16 -19.70
N ALA A 457 -55.76 -34.31 -18.74
CA ALA A 457 -56.47 -34.63 -17.46
C ALA A 457 -55.81 -34.46 -16.05
N ALA A 458 -56.54 -33.71 -15.19
CA ALA A 458 -56.73 -33.70 -13.71
C ALA A 458 -55.52 -33.55 -12.71
N VAL A 459 -55.45 -32.67 -11.67
CA VAL A 459 -56.40 -31.91 -10.77
C VAL A 459 -56.99 -32.78 -9.61
N PRO A 460 -56.99 -32.38 -8.29
CA PRO A 460 -56.24 -31.33 -7.53
C PRO A 460 -55.85 -31.65 -6.02
N THR A 461 -55.51 -30.60 -5.24
CA THR A 461 -55.84 -30.29 -3.80
C THR A 461 -55.00 -30.69 -2.56
N ALA A 462 -54.70 -29.64 -1.75
CA ALA A 462 -55.00 -29.42 -0.30
C ALA A 462 -54.00 -29.69 0.87
N ALA A 463 -53.87 -28.64 1.73
CA ALA A 463 -53.79 -28.63 3.22
C ALA A 463 -52.62 -29.33 3.98
N ALA A 464 -52.34 -29.10 5.28
CA ALA A 464 -52.40 -27.91 6.17
C ALA A 464 -51.75 -28.25 7.56
N SER A 465 -51.43 -27.22 8.39
CA SER A 465 -51.19 -27.28 9.86
C SER A 465 -49.98 -28.07 10.46
N GLY A 466 -49.55 -27.68 11.68
CA GLY A 466 -48.61 -28.42 12.58
C GLY A 466 -49.36 -29.23 13.65
N PRO A 467 -48.84 -29.47 14.90
CA PRO A 467 -47.63 -28.93 15.57
C PRO A 467 -46.83 -29.93 16.50
N ALA A 468 -45.90 -29.39 17.30
CA ALA A 468 -45.47 -29.76 18.68
C ALA A 468 -45.11 -31.21 19.17
N ALA A 469 -43.82 -31.38 19.54
CA ALA A 469 -43.27 -31.84 20.85
C ALA A 469 -43.57 -33.22 21.55
N GLY A 470 -42.56 -34.11 21.57
CA GLY A 470 -42.15 -35.03 22.68
C GLY A 470 -43.04 -36.25 23.03
N PRO A 471 -42.70 -37.09 24.06
CA PRO A 471 -41.44 -37.31 24.79
C PRO A 471 -40.97 -38.81 24.72
N ALA A 472 -40.44 -39.43 25.79
CA ALA A 472 -39.73 -40.73 25.75
C ALA A 472 -40.31 -41.88 26.63
N ALA A 473 -40.12 -43.14 26.20
CA ALA A 473 -40.28 -44.41 26.94
C ALA A 473 -39.39 -45.51 26.26
N VAL A 474 -38.46 -46.21 26.92
CA VAL A 474 -38.55 -47.39 27.83
C VAL A 474 -38.70 -48.77 27.14
N SER A 475 -37.80 -49.69 27.52
CA SER A 475 -37.33 -50.95 26.92
C SER A 475 -38.30 -52.13 26.66
N ALA A 476 -37.94 -53.01 25.71
CA ALA A 476 -38.16 -54.48 25.79
C ALA A 476 -37.28 -55.36 24.85
N VAL A 477 -36.47 -56.27 25.43
CA VAL A 477 -36.14 -57.66 24.99
C VAL A 477 -35.34 -57.92 23.67
N ALA A 478 -34.74 -59.11 23.57
CA ALA A 478 -33.71 -59.60 22.62
C ALA A 478 -34.31 -60.56 21.53
N PRO A 479 -33.58 -61.36 20.68
CA PRO A 479 -32.17 -61.82 20.76
C PRO A 479 -31.33 -61.96 19.45
N ALA A 480 -30.06 -62.39 19.63
CA ALA A 480 -29.11 -63.00 18.65
C ALA A 480 -28.42 -62.06 17.62
N SER A 481 -27.18 -62.25 17.14
CA SER A 481 -26.18 -63.36 17.25
C SER A 481 -24.71 -62.85 17.16
N GLY A 482 -23.72 -63.62 17.68
CA GLY A 482 -22.31 -63.63 17.19
C GLY A 482 -21.31 -62.54 17.69
N PRO A 483 -20.27 -62.87 18.51
CA PRO A 483 -19.50 -61.83 19.23
C PRO A 483 -17.93 -61.86 19.14
N THR A 484 -17.30 -60.81 19.69
CA THR A 484 -15.90 -60.68 20.23
C THR A 484 -14.68 -60.80 19.27
N SER A 485 -13.55 -60.06 19.33
CA SER A 485 -12.81 -59.21 20.31
C SER A 485 -11.92 -59.99 21.33
N ALA A 486 -10.78 -59.52 21.89
CA ALA A 486 -10.11 -58.21 21.90
C ALA A 486 -8.58 -58.31 22.30
N SER A 487 -7.94 -57.14 22.48
CA SER A 487 -6.87 -56.80 23.46
C SER A 487 -5.53 -57.59 23.62
N ALA A 488 -4.43 -56.86 23.37
CA ALA A 488 -3.26 -56.57 24.24
C ALA A 488 -2.70 -57.54 25.32
N ALA A 489 -1.35 -57.57 25.36
CA ALA A 489 -0.43 -57.60 26.53
C ALA A 489 0.11 -58.93 27.14
N ALA A 490 1.33 -58.79 27.70
CA ALA A 490 1.97 -59.57 28.79
C ALA A 490 2.65 -60.96 28.56
N SER A 491 4.00 -60.91 28.54
CA SER A 491 4.98 -61.74 29.31
C SER A 491 5.05 -63.30 29.27
N ALA A 492 6.30 -63.76 29.00
CA ALA A 492 7.07 -64.83 29.68
C ALA A 492 7.05 -66.32 29.21
N SER A 493 8.27 -66.91 29.18
CA SER A 493 8.66 -68.34 29.25
C SER A 493 8.26 -69.35 28.15
N GLY A 494 9.20 -70.26 27.81
CA GLY A 494 8.97 -71.54 27.08
C GLY A 494 9.08 -72.75 28.04
N PRO A 495 9.52 -73.99 27.63
CA PRO A 495 10.06 -74.40 26.32
C PRO A 495 9.62 -75.81 25.77
N ALA A 496 10.14 -76.18 24.59
CA ALA A 496 10.51 -77.54 24.08
C ALA A 496 9.49 -78.60 23.55
N ASP A 497 10.03 -79.45 22.65
CA ASP A 497 9.67 -80.80 22.09
C ASP A 497 8.33 -81.07 21.33
N VAL A 498 8.29 -81.42 20.02
CA VAL A 498 8.76 -82.65 19.28
C VAL A 498 7.91 -83.90 19.63
N PRO A 499 7.39 -84.76 18.69
CA PRO A 499 7.80 -85.09 17.29
C PRO A 499 6.70 -84.85 16.21
N GLY A 500 6.82 -85.14 14.89
CA GLY A 500 7.82 -85.86 14.06
C GLY A 500 7.32 -87.23 13.53
N ALA A 501 7.68 -87.78 12.35
CA ALA A 501 8.42 -87.32 11.16
C ALA A 501 8.26 -88.34 9.97
N SER A 502 8.64 -88.03 8.72
CA SER A 502 8.74 -89.00 7.59
C SER A 502 9.84 -88.67 6.55
N VAL A 503 10.21 -89.64 5.70
CA VAL A 503 11.53 -89.88 5.04
C VAL A 503 11.29 -90.56 3.65
N PRO A 504 12.21 -90.65 2.65
CA PRO A 504 13.69 -90.58 2.62
C PRO A 504 14.25 -89.48 1.64
N THR A 505 15.46 -89.45 1.02
CA THR A 505 16.53 -90.45 0.72
C THR A 505 17.91 -89.81 0.40
N ALA A 506 18.98 -90.61 0.55
CA ALA A 506 20.30 -90.70 -0.13
C ALA A 506 20.91 -89.56 -1.00
N ALA A 507 22.25 -89.42 -1.14
CA ALA A 507 23.42 -89.89 -0.35
C ALA A 507 24.76 -89.36 -0.92
N THR A 508 25.77 -89.08 -0.06
CA THR A 508 27.25 -89.05 -0.32
C THR A 508 27.82 -88.12 -1.42
N GLY A 509 29.09 -87.69 -1.42
CA GLY A 509 30.24 -88.01 -0.56
C GLY A 509 31.41 -87.00 -0.73
N VAL A 510 32.64 -87.36 -0.34
CA VAL A 510 33.82 -86.47 -0.15
C VAL A 510 34.97 -86.84 -1.10
N ILE A 511 35.90 -85.92 -1.43
CA ILE A 511 37.39 -86.06 -1.59
C ILE A 511 38.02 -84.95 -2.50
N VAL A 512 39.36 -84.83 -2.45
CA VAL A 512 40.32 -83.76 -2.88
C VAL A 512 41.55 -84.47 -3.52
N PRO A 513 42.61 -83.86 -4.16
CA PRO A 513 42.84 -82.64 -4.96
C PRO A 513 43.26 -82.96 -6.44
N GLY A 514 43.83 -82.02 -7.22
CA GLY A 514 44.69 -82.40 -8.38
C GLY A 514 45.14 -81.32 -9.39
N ASN A 515 46.47 -81.17 -9.53
CA ASN A 515 47.27 -80.35 -10.48
C ASN A 515 46.81 -80.17 -11.94
N ALA A 516 47.09 -78.98 -12.52
CA ALA A 516 47.99 -78.82 -13.69
C ALA A 516 48.37 -77.33 -13.94
N ALA A 517 49.57 -77.08 -14.50
CA ALA A 517 50.04 -75.75 -14.97
C ALA A 517 50.74 -75.91 -16.34
N PRO A 518 50.91 -74.81 -17.12
CA PRO A 518 52.21 -74.12 -17.08
C PRO A 518 52.14 -72.58 -17.24
N ALA A 519 53.28 -71.89 -17.08
CA ALA A 519 53.47 -70.44 -17.27
C ALA A 519 53.91 -70.10 -18.73
N PRO A 520 54.05 -68.83 -19.20
CA PRO A 520 55.09 -67.90 -18.71
C PRO A 520 54.87 -66.34 -18.80
N VAL A 521 55.67 -65.59 -18.04
CA VAL A 521 56.30 -64.26 -18.37
C VAL A 521 55.45 -62.97 -18.49
N ALA A 522 56.10 -61.82 -18.31
CA ALA A 522 55.58 -60.43 -18.24
C ALA A 522 55.93 -59.59 -19.50
N GLY A 523 55.40 -58.38 -19.77
CA GLY A 523 54.35 -57.59 -19.10
C GLY A 523 54.36 -56.09 -19.48
N ARG A 524 53.48 -55.28 -18.85
CA ARG A 524 53.39 -53.79 -18.82
C ARG A 524 52.84 -53.02 -20.05
N ALA A 525 51.60 -52.51 -19.90
CA ALA A 525 50.93 -51.33 -20.52
C ALA A 525 50.98 -51.11 -22.06
N GLY A 526 49.94 -50.62 -22.77
CA GLY A 526 48.57 -50.19 -22.42
C GLY A 526 47.98 -49.33 -23.57
N PRO A 527 46.64 -49.20 -23.73
CA PRO A 527 46.06 -47.84 -23.63
C PRO A 527 44.57 -47.74 -23.18
N GLY A 528 44.21 -46.56 -22.66
CA GLY A 528 42.93 -45.86 -22.90
C GLY A 528 41.57 -46.51 -22.56
N TYR A 529 41.02 -46.20 -21.37
CA TYR A 529 39.57 -46.31 -21.09
C TYR A 529 38.88 -44.93 -21.16
N PRO A 530 37.62 -44.83 -21.63
CA PRO A 530 36.84 -43.60 -21.56
C PRO A 530 36.34 -43.29 -20.14
N SER A 531 36.37 -42.02 -19.73
CA SER A 531 36.01 -41.58 -18.37
C SER A 531 34.51 -41.35 -18.18
N SER A 532 34.02 -41.60 -16.96
CA SER A 532 32.59 -41.63 -16.60
C SER A 532 31.88 -40.26 -16.51
N GLY A 533 32.58 -39.14 -16.78
CA GLY A 533 32.04 -37.78 -16.59
C GLY A 533 30.84 -37.40 -17.48
N GLY A 534 30.58 -38.15 -18.56
CA GLY A 534 29.57 -37.84 -19.55
C GLY A 534 28.10 -38.04 -19.14
N SER A 535 27.80 -38.59 -17.96
CA SER A 535 26.42 -38.77 -17.46
C SER A 535 25.97 -37.56 -16.64
N LEU A 536 26.76 -37.18 -15.62
CA LEU A 536 26.48 -36.08 -14.70
C LEU A 536 26.30 -34.75 -15.46
N GLY A 537 27.17 -34.45 -16.42
CA GLY A 537 27.08 -33.22 -17.23
C GLY A 537 25.78 -33.10 -18.04
N ARG A 538 25.20 -34.23 -18.50
CA ARG A 538 23.89 -34.24 -19.20
C ARG A 538 22.71 -34.12 -18.26
N MET A 539 22.81 -34.65 -17.04
CA MET A 539 21.79 -34.46 -16.00
C MET A 539 21.76 -33.00 -15.51
N ILE A 540 22.94 -32.39 -15.28
CA ILE A 540 23.08 -30.97 -14.94
C ILE A 540 22.57 -30.09 -16.08
N ALA A 541 22.95 -30.35 -17.33
CA ALA A 541 22.44 -29.58 -18.48
C ALA A 541 20.91 -29.67 -18.63
N GLY A 542 20.33 -30.87 -18.46
CA GLY A 542 18.88 -31.06 -18.45
C GLY A 542 18.19 -30.28 -17.33
N GLY A 543 18.75 -30.29 -16.11
CA GLY A 543 18.23 -29.51 -14.98
C GLY A 543 18.33 -27.99 -15.18
N VAL A 544 19.44 -27.50 -15.72
CA VAL A 544 19.61 -26.06 -16.04
C VAL A 544 18.63 -25.61 -17.12
N ILE A 545 18.41 -26.42 -18.17
CA ILE A 545 17.40 -26.13 -19.20
C ILE A 545 15.99 -26.16 -18.58
N GLY A 546 15.68 -27.17 -17.77
CA GLY A 546 14.39 -27.28 -17.07
C GLY A 546 14.10 -26.09 -16.15
N LEU A 547 15.11 -25.63 -15.40
CA LEU A 547 15.00 -24.44 -14.56
C LEU A 547 14.86 -23.15 -15.38
N MET A 548 15.57 -23.00 -16.50
CA MET A 548 15.43 -21.84 -17.39
C MET A 548 14.04 -21.77 -18.04
N VAL A 549 13.51 -22.90 -18.51
CA VAL A 549 12.15 -22.99 -19.06
C VAL A 549 11.11 -22.78 -17.96
N GLY A 550 11.30 -23.39 -16.79
CA GLY A 550 10.44 -23.21 -15.62
C GLY A 550 10.43 -21.77 -15.09
N PHE A 551 11.54 -21.04 -15.18
CA PHE A 551 11.65 -19.63 -14.85
C PHE A 551 10.87 -18.76 -15.85
N LEU A 552 10.98 -19.01 -17.15
CA LEU A 552 10.21 -18.29 -18.17
C LEU A 552 8.70 -18.56 -18.08
N VAL A 553 8.30 -19.83 -17.97
CA VAL A 553 6.89 -20.22 -17.82
C VAL A 553 6.33 -19.76 -16.47
N GLY A 554 7.13 -19.87 -15.40
CA GLY A 554 6.78 -19.37 -14.07
C GLY A 554 6.61 -17.86 -14.05
N MET A 555 7.45 -17.10 -14.73
CA MET A 555 7.29 -15.64 -14.87
C MET A 555 5.99 -15.29 -15.59
N PHE A 556 5.64 -16.02 -16.65
CA PHE A 556 4.36 -15.85 -17.34
C PHE A 556 3.17 -16.13 -16.41
N ALA A 557 3.17 -17.31 -15.78
CA ALA A 557 2.08 -17.74 -14.91
C ALA A 557 1.96 -16.88 -13.63
N ALA A 558 3.08 -16.35 -13.14
CA ALA A 558 3.11 -15.42 -12.01
C ALA A 558 2.50 -14.06 -12.35
N VAL A 559 2.90 -13.44 -13.46
CA VAL A 559 2.31 -12.17 -13.93
C VAL A 559 0.82 -12.34 -14.21
N LEU A 560 0.42 -13.46 -14.84
CA LEU A 560 -0.98 -13.78 -15.07
C LEU A 560 -1.75 -13.96 -13.74
N ALA A 561 -1.16 -14.61 -12.74
CA ALA A 561 -1.76 -14.78 -11.42
C ALA A 561 -1.84 -13.48 -10.60
N SER A 562 -0.85 -12.57 -10.70
CA SER A 562 -0.97 -11.19 -10.16
C SER A 562 -2.19 -10.50 -10.74
N VAL A 563 -2.31 -10.46 -12.07
CA VAL A 563 -3.35 -9.70 -12.78
C VAL A 563 -4.75 -10.31 -12.63
N THR A 564 -4.87 -11.62 -12.35
CA THR A 564 -6.18 -12.30 -12.25
C THR A 564 -6.59 -12.73 -10.83
N VAL A 565 -5.66 -12.85 -9.88
CA VAL A 565 -5.92 -13.37 -8.51
C VAL A 565 -5.25 -12.54 -7.40
N GLY A 566 -4.31 -11.65 -7.75
CA GLY A 566 -3.58 -10.77 -6.83
C GLY A 566 -2.20 -11.32 -6.41
N ASP A 567 -1.29 -10.41 -6.08
CA ASP A 567 0.17 -10.64 -6.07
C ASP A 567 0.67 -11.76 -5.16
N GLY A 568 -0.06 -12.07 -4.08
CA GLY A 568 0.26 -13.21 -3.20
C GLY A 568 0.25 -14.57 -3.91
N MET A 569 -0.43 -14.71 -5.05
CA MET A 569 -0.41 -15.93 -5.88
C MET A 569 0.71 -15.94 -6.93
N ALA A 570 1.27 -14.79 -7.28
CA ALA A 570 2.29 -14.68 -8.33
C ALA A 570 3.55 -15.47 -7.94
N LEU A 571 4.10 -15.22 -6.76
CA LEU A 571 5.32 -15.89 -6.29
C LEU A 571 5.14 -17.41 -6.11
N PHE A 572 3.97 -17.86 -5.64
CA PHE A 572 3.69 -19.30 -5.51
C PHE A 572 3.62 -19.98 -6.88
N THR A 573 2.93 -19.37 -7.83
CA THR A 573 2.81 -19.88 -9.21
C THR A 573 4.17 -19.86 -9.93
N PHE A 574 4.98 -18.82 -9.70
CA PHE A 574 6.37 -18.73 -10.16
C PHE A 574 7.19 -19.95 -9.71
N VAL A 575 7.27 -20.15 -8.39
CA VAL A 575 8.10 -21.20 -7.79
C VAL A 575 7.60 -22.58 -8.18
N ALA A 576 6.28 -22.81 -8.23
CA ALA A 576 5.71 -24.08 -8.68
C ALA A 576 6.16 -24.44 -10.12
N CYS A 577 6.03 -23.51 -11.07
CA CYS A 577 6.46 -23.74 -12.45
C CYS A 577 7.99 -23.92 -12.59
N VAL A 578 8.79 -23.14 -11.84
CA VAL A 578 10.26 -23.30 -11.76
C VAL A 578 10.63 -24.69 -11.28
N SER A 579 10.08 -25.12 -10.14
CA SER A 579 10.42 -26.39 -9.50
C SER A 579 9.96 -27.60 -10.31
N VAL A 580 8.73 -27.56 -10.86
CA VAL A 580 8.19 -28.66 -11.69
C VAL A 580 9.03 -28.84 -12.95
N MET A 581 9.23 -27.78 -13.75
CA MET A 581 9.99 -27.90 -15.00
C MET A 581 11.48 -28.14 -14.77
N GLY A 582 12.06 -27.63 -13.66
CA GLY A 582 13.40 -27.99 -13.20
C GLY A 582 13.54 -29.49 -12.96
N ALA A 583 12.64 -30.08 -12.17
CA ALA A 583 12.62 -31.52 -11.91
C ALA A 583 12.40 -32.35 -13.19
N THR A 584 11.47 -31.93 -14.06
CA THR A 584 11.23 -32.59 -15.36
C THR A 584 12.46 -32.53 -16.27
N GLY A 585 13.18 -31.40 -16.30
CA GLY A 585 14.44 -31.26 -17.04
C GLY A 585 15.55 -32.18 -16.54
N VAL A 586 15.72 -32.31 -15.23
CA VAL A 586 16.64 -33.29 -14.62
C VAL A 586 16.27 -34.72 -15.03
N ALA A 587 14.98 -35.07 -14.95
CA ALA A 587 14.48 -36.41 -15.30
C ALA A 587 14.68 -36.75 -16.80
N LEU A 588 14.40 -35.81 -17.70
CA LEU A 588 14.64 -35.96 -19.14
C LEU A 588 16.13 -36.07 -19.47
N GLY A 589 16.98 -35.26 -18.80
CA GLY A 589 18.43 -35.36 -18.89
C GLY A 589 18.94 -36.75 -18.49
N ALA A 590 18.47 -37.27 -17.35
CA ALA A 590 18.78 -38.61 -16.86
C ALA A 590 18.30 -39.73 -17.81
N GLY A 591 17.08 -39.60 -18.36
CA GLY A 591 16.50 -40.57 -19.31
C GLY A 591 17.30 -40.67 -20.61
N SER A 592 17.81 -39.54 -21.14
CA SER A 592 18.64 -39.53 -22.35
C SER A 592 19.94 -40.33 -22.19
N GLY A 593 20.55 -40.31 -21.00
CA GLY A 593 21.79 -41.04 -20.70
C GLY A 593 21.62 -42.56 -20.80
N ARG A 594 20.47 -43.10 -20.37
CA ARG A 594 20.19 -44.54 -20.44
C ARG A 594 20.08 -45.04 -21.87
N ARG A 595 19.39 -44.28 -22.75
CA ARG A 595 19.25 -44.64 -24.18
C ARG A 595 20.58 -44.57 -24.95
N ALA A 596 21.48 -43.66 -24.56
CA ALA A 596 22.82 -43.60 -25.16
C ALA A 596 23.68 -44.82 -24.78
N ALA A 597 23.55 -45.34 -23.57
CA ALA A 597 24.28 -46.54 -23.13
C ALA A 597 23.81 -47.82 -23.85
N THR A 598 22.51 -47.96 -24.12
CA THR A 598 21.97 -49.15 -24.80
C THR A 598 22.40 -49.25 -26.27
N VAL A 599 22.57 -48.14 -26.97
CA VAL A 599 23.04 -48.15 -28.38
C VAL A 599 24.52 -48.53 -28.48
N ALA A 600 25.34 -48.13 -27.49
CA ALA A 600 26.77 -48.46 -27.46
C ALA A 600 27.07 -49.97 -27.34
N TYR A 601 26.10 -50.77 -26.86
CA TYR A 601 26.27 -52.21 -26.63
C TYR A 601 26.05 -53.07 -27.90
N GLN A 602 25.56 -52.50 -29.01
CA GLN A 602 25.28 -53.24 -30.26
C GLN A 602 26.33 -53.03 -31.37
N GLY A 603 27.31 -52.13 -31.20
CA GLY A 603 28.34 -51.84 -32.22
C GLY A 603 29.63 -52.67 -32.13
N GLY A 604 29.69 -53.67 -31.24
CA GLY A 604 30.94 -54.27 -30.75
C GLY A 604 31.37 -55.61 -31.36
N GLN A 605 31.34 -55.79 -32.69
CA GLN A 605 31.91 -56.97 -33.37
C GLN A 605 32.59 -56.59 -34.70
N GLY A 606 33.89 -56.86 -34.87
CA GLY A 606 34.57 -56.61 -36.17
C GLY A 606 36.11 -56.49 -36.22
N ALA A 607 36.86 -57.56 -35.87
CA ALA A 607 38.22 -57.88 -36.38
C ALA A 607 39.42 -56.90 -36.16
N ALA A 608 40.62 -57.34 -36.61
CA ALA A 608 41.98 -56.76 -36.48
C ALA A 608 42.78 -57.07 -37.81
N PRO A 609 44.14 -57.08 -37.96
CA PRO A 609 45.30 -56.76 -37.06
C PRO A 609 46.55 -56.04 -37.69
N TYR A 610 47.62 -55.81 -36.87
CA TYR A 610 49.03 -55.43 -37.20
C TYR A 610 49.33 -54.05 -37.85
N GLN A 611 50.51 -53.38 -37.74
CA GLN A 611 51.84 -53.52 -37.07
C GLN A 611 52.45 -52.08 -36.81
N GLY A 612 53.66 -51.74 -36.33
CA GLY A 612 54.89 -52.42 -35.82
C GLY A 612 56.16 -51.52 -35.90
N GLY A 613 57.09 -51.50 -34.92
CA GLY A 613 58.44 -50.82 -35.01
C GLY A 613 58.97 -50.05 -33.77
N ALA A 614 60.30 -49.82 -33.67
CA ALA A 614 61.06 -49.11 -32.58
C ALA A 614 62.44 -48.60 -33.12
N PRO A 615 63.45 -48.03 -32.36
CA PRO A 615 63.60 -47.69 -30.93
C PRO A 615 64.23 -46.26 -30.63
N TYR A 616 65.02 -46.09 -29.54
CA TYR A 616 65.51 -44.82 -28.93
C TYR A 616 66.98 -44.40 -29.23
N GLN A 617 67.34 -43.14 -28.90
CA GLN A 617 68.71 -42.60 -28.69
C GLN A 617 68.75 -41.54 -27.55
N GLY A 618 69.93 -41.13 -27.06
CA GLY A 618 70.10 -40.04 -26.07
C GLY A 618 71.55 -39.73 -25.62
N GLN A 619 71.77 -38.55 -25.00
CA GLN A 619 73.02 -37.97 -24.41
C GLN A 619 72.63 -36.75 -23.51
N GLY A 620 73.42 -36.21 -22.56
CA GLY A 620 74.81 -36.42 -22.10
C GLY A 620 75.09 -35.75 -20.70
N ALA A 621 76.35 -35.50 -20.31
CA ALA A 621 76.80 -35.18 -18.92
C ALA A 621 77.54 -33.80 -18.78
N GLY A 622 78.02 -33.31 -17.61
CA GLY A 622 78.23 -33.95 -16.30
C GLY A 622 78.44 -33.05 -15.04
N PRO A 623 79.68 -32.74 -14.56
CA PRO A 623 80.04 -33.08 -13.16
C PRO A 623 80.78 -32.02 -12.27
N GLN A 624 81.26 -32.48 -11.08
CA GLN A 624 82.07 -31.86 -9.99
C GLN A 624 81.25 -31.25 -8.80
N GLN A 625 81.39 -31.58 -7.49
CA GLN A 625 82.41 -32.19 -6.58
C GLN A 625 83.51 -31.22 -6.10
N GLY A 626 83.97 -31.14 -4.83
CA GLY A 626 83.70 -31.84 -3.53
C GLY A 626 84.33 -31.00 -2.37
N PRO A 627 84.82 -31.53 -1.20
CA PRO A 627 84.78 -32.89 -0.61
C PRO A 627 84.40 -32.92 0.92
N GLY A 628 84.46 -34.09 1.58
CA GLY A 628 84.39 -34.25 3.05
C GLY A 628 84.26 -35.71 3.51
N HIS A 629 84.80 -36.08 4.68
CA HIS A 629 84.71 -37.44 5.26
C HIS A 629 84.08 -37.42 6.68
N GLY A 630 83.53 -38.56 7.12
CA GLY A 630 82.89 -38.73 8.44
C GLY A 630 83.88 -39.07 9.57
N PRO A 631 83.49 -39.82 10.64
CA PRO A 631 82.20 -40.50 10.89
C PRO A 631 81.49 -40.05 12.19
N GLY A 632 80.29 -40.59 12.47
CA GLY A 632 79.67 -40.47 13.79
C GLY A 632 78.22 -40.93 13.85
N PHE A 633 77.94 -42.05 14.53
CA PHE A 633 76.59 -42.42 14.95
C PHE A 633 76.26 -41.66 16.25
N GLY A 634 75.23 -40.83 16.22
CA GLY A 634 74.67 -40.17 17.39
C GLY A 634 73.16 -39.95 17.21
N PRO A 635 72.34 -40.02 18.27
CA PRO A 635 70.89 -39.86 18.18
C PRO A 635 70.51 -38.39 17.94
N GLY A 636 70.66 -37.94 16.69
CA GLY A 636 70.27 -36.60 16.26
C GLY A 636 68.77 -36.38 16.47
N GLN A 637 68.42 -35.32 17.20
CA GLN A 637 67.04 -34.96 17.50
C GLN A 637 66.24 -34.79 16.21
N GLN A 638 65.14 -35.55 16.07
CA GLN A 638 64.09 -35.17 15.14
C GLN A 638 63.49 -33.85 15.65
N GLY A 639 63.73 -32.76 14.92
CA GLY A 639 63.00 -31.52 15.15
C GLY A 639 61.50 -31.79 15.08
N PRO A 640 60.67 -31.16 15.94
CA PRO A 640 59.25 -31.49 16.03
C PRO A 640 58.59 -31.35 14.65
N PRO A 641 57.70 -32.27 14.26
CA PRO A 641 57.03 -32.21 12.96
C PRO A 641 56.32 -30.86 12.81
N PRO A 642 56.24 -30.31 11.59
CA PRO A 642 55.68 -28.98 11.35
C PRO A 642 54.28 -28.93 11.96
N ARG A 643 54.10 -28.06 12.97
CA ARG A 643 52.83 -27.96 13.71
C ARG A 643 51.69 -27.84 12.72
N TYR A 644 50.74 -28.77 12.80
CA TYR A 644 49.51 -28.71 12.02
C TYR A 644 48.78 -27.41 12.37
N VAL A 645 48.92 -26.41 11.49
CA VAL A 645 48.09 -25.21 11.53
C VAL A 645 46.78 -25.61 10.86
N PRO A 646 45.65 -25.72 11.58
CA PRO A 646 44.38 -26.02 10.95
C PRO A 646 44.09 -24.96 9.89
N PRO A 647 43.59 -25.34 8.70
CA PRO A 647 43.19 -24.37 7.69
C PRO A 647 42.18 -23.42 8.33
N PRO A 648 42.33 -22.08 8.16
CA PRO A 648 41.46 -21.13 8.84
C PRO A 648 40.00 -21.37 8.41
N LEU A 649 39.07 -21.28 9.37
CA LEU A 649 37.63 -21.53 9.16
C LEU A 649 37.04 -20.76 7.97
N PHE A 650 37.67 -19.63 7.63
CA PHE A 650 37.48 -18.92 6.38
C PHE A 650 38.82 -18.86 5.62
N PRO A 651 38.94 -19.49 4.43
CA PRO A 651 40.11 -19.32 3.57
C PRO A 651 40.31 -17.83 3.26
N ARG A 652 41.53 -17.33 3.41
CA ARG A 652 41.84 -15.96 2.96
C ARG A 652 41.76 -15.94 1.44
N PRO A 653 40.90 -15.10 0.82
CA PRO A 653 40.97 -14.92 -0.61
C PRO A 653 42.32 -14.31 -0.96
N GLU A 654 42.91 -14.73 -2.08
CA GLU A 654 44.04 -14.01 -2.65
C GLU A 654 43.59 -12.58 -3.00
N LEU A 655 44.37 -11.58 -2.62
CA LEU A 655 44.06 -10.17 -2.85
C LEU A 655 45.31 -9.45 -3.38
N PRO A 656 45.18 -8.49 -4.30
CA PRO A 656 46.30 -7.66 -4.72
C PRO A 656 46.77 -6.79 -3.54
N ASP A 657 48.04 -6.38 -3.55
CA ASP A 657 48.54 -5.42 -2.57
C ASP A 657 47.78 -4.08 -2.70
N PRO A 658 47.21 -3.54 -1.59
CA PRO A 658 46.50 -2.26 -1.62
C PRO A 658 47.48 -1.10 -1.87
N PRO A 659 47.16 -0.17 -2.78
CA PRO A 659 48.04 0.96 -3.07
C PRO A 659 48.16 1.89 -1.86
N ARG A 660 49.35 2.49 -1.68
CA ARG A 660 49.69 3.29 -0.48
C ARG A 660 48.76 4.48 -0.23
N TRP A 661 48.12 5.01 -1.28
CA TRP A 661 47.15 6.10 -1.21
C TRP A 661 45.73 5.66 -0.83
N LEU A 662 45.40 4.35 -0.84
CA LEU A 662 44.04 3.87 -0.61
C LEU A 662 43.50 4.24 0.77
N LEU A 663 44.28 4.00 1.82
CA LEU A 663 43.81 4.21 3.20
C LEU A 663 43.52 5.70 3.51
N PRO A 664 44.38 6.69 3.17
CA PRO A 664 44.01 8.09 3.34
C PRO A 664 42.88 8.53 2.39
N ALA A 665 42.80 8.01 1.16
CA ALA A 665 41.69 8.32 0.25
C ALA A 665 40.34 7.79 0.77
N ALA A 666 40.32 6.57 1.32
CA ALA A 666 39.12 5.97 1.92
C ALA A 666 38.69 6.70 3.19
N ALA A 667 39.65 7.12 4.03
CA ALA A 667 39.35 7.97 5.18
C ALA A 667 38.78 9.34 4.75
N GLY A 668 39.36 9.98 3.73
CA GLY A 668 38.86 11.25 3.19
C GLY A 668 37.45 11.14 2.60
N ALA A 669 37.19 10.12 1.78
CA ALA A 669 35.86 9.87 1.21
C ALA A 669 34.83 9.52 2.31
N GLY A 670 35.22 8.74 3.32
CA GLY A 670 34.38 8.43 4.49
C GLY A 670 34.03 9.67 5.31
N VAL A 671 35.01 10.54 5.60
CA VAL A 671 34.77 11.80 6.34
C VAL A 671 33.86 12.72 5.53
N PHE A 672 34.11 12.85 4.23
CA PHE A 672 33.27 13.68 3.37
C PHE A 672 31.82 13.19 3.34
N ALA A 673 31.59 11.88 3.20
CA ALA A 673 30.24 11.30 3.26
C ALA A 673 29.56 11.46 4.64
N ALA A 674 30.32 11.33 5.74
CA ALA A 674 29.83 11.56 7.11
C ALA A 674 29.53 13.04 7.44
N VAL A 675 29.91 13.97 6.57
CA VAL A 675 29.56 15.40 6.67
C VAL A 675 28.48 15.79 5.65
N ALA A 676 28.50 15.22 4.45
CA ALA A 676 27.66 15.63 3.32
C ALA A 676 26.32 14.86 3.19
N LEU A 677 26.10 13.77 3.93
CA LEU A 677 24.87 12.95 3.83
C LEU A 677 23.89 13.02 5.02
N PRO A 678 24.30 13.31 6.27
CA PRO A 678 23.35 13.47 7.37
C PRO A 678 22.38 14.65 7.17
N ASP A 679 21.27 14.57 7.90
CA ASP A 679 20.42 15.70 8.30
C ASP A 679 19.85 16.51 7.10
N ALA A 680 19.70 15.83 5.95
CA ALA A 680 19.27 16.43 4.68
C ALA A 680 18.44 15.45 3.83
N GLN A 681 17.54 16.00 3.00
CA GLN A 681 16.87 15.26 1.94
C GLN A 681 17.85 14.88 0.80
N VAL A 682 17.42 13.98 -0.10
CA VAL A 682 18.18 13.62 -1.30
C VAL A 682 18.43 14.87 -2.16
N GLY A 683 19.70 15.09 -2.53
CA GLY A 683 20.18 16.36 -3.09
C GLY A 683 21.67 16.34 -3.45
N LEU A 684 22.25 17.54 -3.53
CA LEU A 684 23.64 17.81 -3.92
C LEU A 684 24.70 16.95 -3.19
N GLY A 685 24.49 16.63 -1.91
CA GLY A 685 25.41 15.84 -1.09
C GLY A 685 25.75 14.46 -1.69
N ILE A 686 24.75 13.75 -2.24
CA ILE A 686 24.96 12.44 -2.88
C ILE A 686 25.76 12.57 -4.18
N VAL A 687 25.54 13.65 -4.94
CA VAL A 687 26.30 13.93 -6.17
C VAL A 687 27.76 14.24 -5.84
N LEU A 688 28.01 15.07 -4.83
CA LEU A 688 29.36 15.41 -4.37
C LEU A 688 30.11 14.19 -3.80
N VAL A 689 29.45 13.36 -2.99
CA VAL A 689 30.03 12.10 -2.47
C VAL A 689 30.39 11.16 -3.63
N THR A 690 29.51 11.05 -4.63
CA THR A 690 29.77 10.25 -5.84
C THR A 690 30.95 10.79 -6.66
N MET A 691 31.06 12.11 -6.79
CA MET A 691 32.20 12.77 -7.45
C MET A 691 33.51 12.49 -6.69
N VAL A 692 33.51 12.57 -5.35
CA VAL A 692 34.67 12.26 -4.50
C VAL A 692 35.08 10.79 -4.61
N LEU A 693 34.12 9.86 -4.58
CA LEU A 693 34.37 8.42 -4.81
C LEU A 693 34.99 8.17 -6.20
N GLY A 694 34.40 8.77 -7.25
CA GLY A 694 34.88 8.65 -8.63
C GLY A 694 36.31 9.19 -8.80
N ALA A 695 36.58 10.39 -8.28
CA ALA A 695 37.90 11.01 -8.31
C ALA A 695 38.95 10.21 -7.52
N ALA A 696 38.58 9.66 -6.36
CA ALA A 696 39.48 8.83 -5.55
C ALA A 696 39.74 7.44 -6.17
N ALA A 697 38.79 6.90 -6.94
CA ALA A 697 38.96 5.66 -7.71
C ALA A 697 39.73 5.86 -9.04
N LEU A 698 39.73 7.08 -9.58
CA LEU A 698 40.27 7.43 -10.90
C LEU A 698 41.73 6.94 -11.13
N PRO A 699 42.68 7.02 -10.17
CA PRO A 699 44.05 6.52 -10.38
C PRO A 699 44.17 5.00 -10.58
N ALA A 700 43.17 4.22 -10.16
CA ALA A 700 43.10 2.79 -10.43
C ALA A 700 42.46 2.52 -11.81
N VAL A 701 41.40 3.27 -12.17
CA VAL A 701 40.64 3.10 -13.42
C VAL A 701 41.42 3.62 -14.64
N LEU A 702 42.15 4.74 -14.53
CA LEU A 702 42.92 5.37 -15.62
C LEU A 702 43.86 4.39 -16.35
N ARG A 703 44.41 3.40 -15.63
CA ARG A 703 45.32 2.40 -16.19
C ARG A 703 44.67 1.44 -17.19
N ARG A 704 43.34 1.42 -17.28
CA ARG A 704 42.56 0.48 -18.11
C ARG A 704 41.31 1.13 -18.74
N MET A 705 41.28 2.45 -18.91
CA MET A 705 40.13 3.13 -19.51
C MET A 705 39.85 2.63 -20.92
N THR A 706 38.63 2.12 -21.13
CA THR A 706 38.07 1.82 -22.46
C THR A 706 36.98 2.83 -22.81
N PRO A 707 36.57 2.96 -24.09
CA PRO A 707 35.41 3.78 -24.45
C PRO A 707 34.13 3.38 -23.70
N TRP A 708 33.96 2.09 -23.36
CA TRP A 708 32.86 1.59 -22.54
C TRP A 708 32.97 2.04 -21.08
N THR A 709 34.18 2.06 -20.50
CA THR A 709 34.44 2.62 -19.16
C THR A 709 34.00 4.09 -19.08
N VAL A 710 34.35 4.88 -20.09
CA VAL A 710 33.96 6.30 -20.16
C VAL A 710 32.45 6.43 -20.36
N ALA A 711 31.86 5.70 -21.31
CA ALA A 711 30.41 5.75 -21.57
C ALA A 711 29.58 5.38 -20.34
N PHE A 712 29.88 4.25 -19.67
CA PHE A 712 29.19 3.86 -18.45
C PHE A 712 29.45 4.83 -17.28
N GLY A 713 30.67 5.35 -17.14
CA GLY A 713 31.01 6.32 -16.09
C GLY A 713 30.26 7.66 -16.25
N VAL A 714 30.20 8.18 -17.48
CA VAL A 714 29.45 9.41 -17.80
C VAL A 714 27.94 9.20 -17.62
N THR A 715 27.38 8.08 -18.10
CA THR A 715 25.94 7.81 -17.88
C THR A 715 25.62 7.56 -16.40
N ALA A 716 26.50 6.90 -15.64
CA ALA A 716 26.36 6.74 -14.19
C ALA A 716 26.33 8.09 -13.47
N TYR A 717 27.29 8.98 -13.78
CA TYR A 717 27.36 10.31 -13.20
C TYR A 717 26.15 11.17 -13.60
N LEU A 718 25.69 11.10 -14.85
CA LEU A 718 24.49 11.79 -15.33
C LEU A 718 23.24 11.36 -14.56
N LEU A 719 23.02 10.04 -14.38
CA LEU A 719 21.89 9.51 -13.61
C LEU A 719 21.94 9.96 -12.14
N ILE A 720 23.10 9.88 -11.49
CA ILE A 720 23.24 10.27 -10.08
C ILE A 720 23.11 11.79 -9.91
N SER A 721 23.61 12.59 -10.86
CA SER A 721 23.49 14.05 -10.84
C SER A 721 22.04 14.54 -10.84
N MET A 722 21.11 13.75 -11.39
CA MET A 722 19.67 14.07 -11.34
C MET A 722 19.12 14.13 -9.91
N ALA A 723 19.77 13.53 -8.91
CA ALA A 723 19.37 13.66 -7.50
C ALA A 723 19.48 15.10 -6.95
N ALA A 724 20.24 15.99 -7.61
CA ALA A 724 20.29 17.42 -7.31
C ALA A 724 19.41 18.28 -8.24
N VAL A 725 18.67 17.67 -9.15
CA VAL A 725 17.88 18.34 -10.21
C VAL A 725 16.40 17.97 -10.15
N ARG A 726 16.10 16.73 -9.75
CA ARG A 726 14.77 16.10 -9.69
C ARG A 726 14.37 15.81 -8.26
N ASP A 727 13.07 15.93 -7.98
CA ASP A 727 12.49 15.83 -6.64
C ASP A 727 11.60 14.60 -6.50
N ALA A 728 11.11 14.05 -7.62
CA ALA A 728 10.31 12.83 -7.64
C ALA A 728 11.08 11.61 -7.08
N ASP A 729 10.94 11.33 -5.78
CA ASP A 729 11.62 10.24 -5.05
C ASP A 729 11.56 8.88 -5.76
N TRP A 730 10.38 8.54 -6.28
CA TRP A 730 10.13 7.28 -7.01
C TRP A 730 11.05 7.11 -8.23
N LEU A 731 11.37 8.23 -8.91
CA LEU A 731 12.29 8.29 -10.03
C LEU A 731 13.73 8.30 -9.50
N VAL A 732 14.06 9.19 -8.58
CA VAL A 732 15.44 9.40 -8.10
C VAL A 732 16.02 8.11 -7.48
N ALA A 733 15.22 7.33 -6.75
CA ALA A 733 15.63 6.02 -6.25
C ALA A 733 16.07 5.06 -7.38
N ILE A 734 15.34 5.02 -8.50
CA ILE A 734 15.67 4.20 -9.68
C ILE A 734 16.96 4.72 -10.34
N LEU A 735 17.10 6.05 -10.48
CA LEU A 735 18.29 6.66 -11.07
C LEU A 735 19.55 6.40 -10.25
N LEU A 736 19.47 6.45 -8.91
CA LEU A 736 20.59 6.15 -8.01
C LEU A 736 21.01 4.68 -8.10
N VAL A 737 20.06 3.73 -8.09
CA VAL A 737 20.36 2.30 -8.23
C VAL A 737 20.94 1.97 -9.60
N ALA A 738 20.37 2.51 -10.68
CA ALA A 738 20.88 2.34 -12.04
C ALA A 738 22.27 2.97 -12.20
N GLY A 739 22.47 4.19 -11.68
CA GLY A 739 23.75 4.88 -11.69
C GLY A 739 24.84 4.12 -10.94
N ALA A 740 24.54 3.56 -9.76
CA ALA A 740 25.47 2.71 -9.02
C ALA A 740 25.85 1.44 -9.79
N ALA A 741 24.90 0.79 -10.47
CA ALA A 741 25.17 -0.39 -11.30
C ALA A 741 26.00 -0.07 -12.55
N LEU A 742 25.77 1.09 -13.19
CA LEU A 742 26.61 1.58 -14.30
C LEU A 742 28.01 1.99 -13.81
N GLY A 743 28.13 2.58 -12.62
CA GLY A 743 29.41 2.88 -11.98
C GLY A 743 30.22 1.61 -11.72
N ALA A 744 29.59 0.57 -11.18
CA ALA A 744 30.21 -0.75 -11.01
C ALA A 744 30.66 -1.36 -12.35
N LEU A 745 29.86 -1.22 -13.43
CA LEU A 745 30.24 -1.65 -14.78
C LEU A 745 31.42 -0.87 -15.36
N ALA A 746 31.49 0.45 -15.14
CA ALA A 746 32.62 1.28 -15.55
C ALA A 746 33.91 0.82 -14.85
N VAL A 747 33.86 0.69 -13.52
CA VAL A 747 34.99 0.25 -12.67
C VAL A 747 35.43 -1.18 -12.98
N SER A 748 34.50 -2.10 -13.26
CA SER A 748 34.81 -3.49 -13.62
C SER A 748 35.24 -3.68 -15.07
N GLY A 749 35.23 -2.61 -15.88
CA GLY A 749 35.52 -2.64 -17.33
C GLY A 749 34.48 -3.36 -18.19
N ALA A 750 33.31 -3.69 -17.63
CA ALA A 750 32.20 -4.46 -18.23
C ALA A 750 32.65 -5.68 -19.06
N GLY A 751 32.65 -6.88 -18.46
CA GLY A 751 33.09 -8.13 -19.12
C GLY A 751 32.30 -8.50 -20.38
N ALA A 752 32.83 -9.43 -21.18
CA ALA A 752 32.24 -9.84 -22.45
C ALA A 752 30.94 -10.64 -22.28
N GLY A 753 29.93 -10.29 -23.09
CA GLY A 753 28.65 -10.98 -23.08
C GLY A 753 27.81 -10.73 -21.81
N TRP A 754 26.67 -11.41 -21.72
CA TRP A 754 25.69 -11.21 -20.64
C TRP A 754 26.24 -11.48 -19.25
N LEU A 755 27.00 -12.58 -19.07
CA LEU A 755 27.51 -12.96 -17.75
C LEU A 755 28.59 -11.99 -17.24
N GLY A 756 29.42 -11.44 -18.14
CA GLY A 756 30.39 -10.39 -17.82
C GLY A 756 29.74 -9.07 -17.42
N VAL A 757 28.61 -8.71 -18.03
CA VAL A 757 27.80 -7.53 -17.66
C VAL A 757 27.10 -7.74 -16.31
N ILE A 758 26.41 -8.87 -16.09
CA ILE A 758 25.73 -9.16 -14.82
C ILE A 758 26.74 -9.20 -13.65
N ARG A 759 27.86 -9.91 -13.82
CA ARG A 759 28.91 -9.97 -12.80
C ARG A 759 29.65 -8.64 -12.61
N GLY A 760 29.70 -7.80 -13.64
CA GLY A 760 30.23 -6.44 -13.57
C GLY A 760 29.34 -5.49 -12.75
N GLY A 761 28.03 -5.48 -13.00
CA GLY A 761 27.08 -4.63 -12.27
C GLY A 761 27.01 -4.93 -10.78
N VAL A 762 27.14 -6.19 -10.37
CA VAL A 762 27.15 -6.61 -8.94
C VAL A 762 28.58 -6.70 -8.37
N SER A 763 29.61 -6.34 -9.15
CA SER A 763 31.02 -6.56 -8.77
C SER A 763 31.43 -5.84 -7.48
N VAL A 764 31.03 -4.57 -7.31
CA VAL A 764 31.37 -3.74 -6.14
C VAL A 764 30.70 -4.28 -4.87
N LEU A 765 29.44 -4.72 -4.96
CA LEU A 765 28.72 -5.33 -3.84
C LEU A 765 29.38 -6.65 -3.40
N LEU A 766 29.77 -7.50 -4.35
CA LEU A 766 30.53 -8.73 -4.07
C LEU A 766 31.93 -8.45 -3.52
N ALA A 767 32.58 -7.36 -3.96
CA ALA A 767 33.89 -6.95 -3.48
C ALA A 767 33.86 -6.33 -2.07
N MET A 768 32.69 -5.94 -1.56
CA MET A 768 32.54 -5.39 -0.20
C MET A 768 32.87 -6.43 0.89
N GLY A 769 32.57 -7.72 0.65
CA GLY A 769 32.91 -8.82 1.55
C GLY A 769 34.41 -8.98 1.86
N PRO A 770 35.33 -9.03 0.86
CA PRO A 770 36.77 -9.12 1.09
C PRO A 770 37.47 -7.83 1.59
N VAL A 771 36.78 -6.68 1.68
CA VAL A 771 37.39 -5.39 2.12
C VAL A 771 38.16 -5.48 3.45
N PRO A 772 37.70 -6.16 4.52
CA PRO A 772 38.43 -6.22 5.78
C PRO A 772 39.81 -6.88 5.66
N TRP A 773 39.96 -7.88 4.78
CA TRP A 773 41.27 -8.49 4.50
C TRP A 773 42.16 -7.59 3.63
N PHE A 774 41.57 -6.88 2.66
CA PHE A 774 42.28 -5.94 1.78
C PHE A 774 42.83 -4.74 2.57
N LEU A 775 42.04 -4.14 3.47
CA LEU A 775 42.48 -3.06 4.37
C LEU A 775 43.35 -3.57 5.54
N GLY A 776 43.32 -4.86 5.86
CA GLY A 776 44.05 -5.45 6.99
C GLY A 776 45.57 -5.30 6.92
N GLN A 777 46.18 -5.31 5.73
CA GLN A 777 47.61 -5.03 5.52
C GLN A 777 47.99 -3.59 5.90
N PRO A 778 47.43 -2.52 5.27
CA PRO A 778 47.79 -1.14 5.57
C PRO A 778 47.35 -0.72 6.98
N MET A 779 46.20 -1.22 7.48
CA MET A 779 45.76 -0.95 8.85
C MET A 779 46.77 -1.47 9.89
N LYS A 780 47.33 -2.67 9.69
CA LYS A 780 48.40 -3.21 10.55
C LYS A 780 49.70 -2.41 10.45
N ARG A 781 50.06 -1.89 9.28
CA ARG A 781 51.24 -1.02 9.12
C ARG A 781 51.05 0.33 9.82
N LEU A 782 49.81 0.83 9.90
CA LEU A 782 49.46 2.03 10.64
C LEU A 782 49.55 1.79 12.16
N THR A 783 48.88 0.75 12.69
CA THR A 783 48.84 0.46 14.14
C THR A 783 50.16 -0.08 14.70
N ALA A 784 51.01 -0.73 13.90
CA ALA A 784 52.36 -1.12 14.30
C ALA A 784 53.31 0.08 14.54
N ARG A 785 52.92 1.30 14.14
CA ARG A 785 53.70 2.52 14.38
C ARG A 785 53.58 2.91 15.85
N ARG A 786 54.64 2.65 16.65
CA ARG A 786 54.73 2.83 18.13
C ARG A 786 54.21 4.15 18.72
N ARG A 787 53.90 5.19 17.92
CA ARG A 787 53.28 6.45 18.37
C ARG A 787 51.77 6.37 18.64
N ILE A 788 51.03 5.44 18.03
CA ILE A 788 49.55 5.45 18.15
C ILE A 788 49.07 4.94 19.51
N MET A 789 49.66 3.86 20.04
CA MET A 789 49.28 3.33 21.37
C MET A 789 49.44 4.33 22.53
N PRO A 790 50.56 5.06 22.70
CA PRO A 790 50.64 6.07 23.75
C PRO A 790 49.69 7.25 23.52
N MET A 791 49.33 7.57 22.27
CA MET A 791 48.31 8.60 21.98
C MET A 791 46.90 8.14 22.35
N LEU A 792 46.51 6.91 22.02
CA LEU A 792 45.23 6.32 22.44
C LEU A 792 45.16 6.13 23.95
N ALA A 793 46.26 5.71 24.59
CA ALA A 793 46.37 5.62 26.04
C ALA A 793 46.23 7.01 26.69
N ALA A 794 46.91 8.05 26.16
CA ALA A 794 46.76 9.41 26.65
C ALA A 794 45.32 9.94 26.50
N VAL A 795 44.68 9.73 25.34
CA VAL A 795 43.27 10.12 25.14
C VAL A 795 42.34 9.36 26.09
N GLY A 796 42.55 8.06 26.30
CA GLY A 796 41.78 7.26 27.25
C GLY A 796 41.97 7.70 28.70
N ILE A 797 43.21 7.99 29.12
CA ILE A 797 43.54 8.52 30.45
C ILE A 797 42.91 9.90 30.63
N THR A 798 43.00 10.80 29.65
CA THR A 798 42.36 12.12 29.70
C THR A 798 40.84 12.00 29.75
N ALA A 799 40.22 11.08 29.00
CA ALA A 799 38.78 10.85 29.07
C ALA A 799 38.34 10.30 30.44
N VAL A 800 39.12 9.39 31.05
CA VAL A 800 38.87 8.88 32.40
C VAL A 800 39.05 9.97 33.45
N LEU A 801 40.08 10.82 33.35
CA LEU A 801 40.24 11.97 34.24
C LEU A 801 39.09 12.96 34.09
N LEU A 802 38.71 13.34 32.86
CA LEU A 802 37.61 14.26 32.61
C LEU A 802 36.26 13.70 33.09
N LEU A 803 36.04 12.38 32.98
CA LEU A 803 34.87 11.73 33.56
C LEU A 803 34.89 11.81 35.09
N VAL A 804 35.99 11.41 35.75
CA VAL A 804 36.10 11.38 37.21
C VAL A 804 36.04 12.78 37.82
N PHE A 805 36.83 13.73 37.31
CA PHE A 805 36.80 15.12 37.78
C PHE A 805 35.51 15.83 37.39
N GLY A 806 34.95 15.58 36.20
CA GLY A 806 33.65 16.11 35.79
C GLY A 806 32.52 15.68 36.73
N LEU A 807 32.45 14.39 37.06
CA LEU A 807 31.45 13.85 37.99
C LEU A 807 31.64 14.41 39.42
N LEU A 808 32.89 14.55 39.87
CA LEU A 808 33.22 15.19 41.15
C LEU A 808 32.79 16.66 41.19
N PHE A 809 33.09 17.45 40.15
CA PHE A 809 32.70 18.86 40.09
C PHE A 809 31.17 19.04 40.02
N VAL A 810 30.45 18.17 39.28
CA VAL A 810 28.98 18.14 39.28
C VAL A 810 28.42 17.84 40.67
N SER A 811 29.05 16.95 41.43
CA SER A 811 28.64 16.64 42.81
C SER A 811 29.01 17.72 43.83
N ALA A 812 29.89 18.65 43.48
CA ALA A 812 30.43 19.67 44.37
C ALA A 812 29.86 21.08 44.13
N ASP A 813 29.42 21.39 42.90
CA ASP A 813 28.91 22.72 42.54
C ASP A 813 27.67 22.64 41.63
N ALA A 814 26.56 23.21 42.11
CA ALA A 814 25.27 23.18 41.42
C ALA A 814 25.20 24.11 40.19
N VAL A 815 26.02 25.16 40.13
CA VAL A 815 26.09 26.05 38.96
C VAL A 815 26.79 25.32 37.82
N PHE A 816 27.93 24.68 38.11
CA PHE A 816 28.65 23.80 37.18
C PHE A 816 27.78 22.62 36.73
N ALA A 817 27.02 22.00 37.63
CA ALA A 817 26.02 20.99 37.27
C ALA A 817 25.01 21.52 36.24
N SER A 818 24.42 22.72 36.46
CA SER A 818 23.46 23.32 35.52
C SER A 818 24.06 23.71 34.16
N TYR A 819 25.38 23.94 34.09
CA TYR A 819 26.09 24.16 32.82
C TYR A 819 26.41 22.83 32.13
N LEU A 820 26.85 21.81 32.87
CA LEU A 820 27.11 20.49 32.30
C LEU A 820 25.82 19.82 31.83
N GLU A 821 24.70 19.98 32.55
CA GLU A 821 23.39 19.49 32.13
C GLU A 821 23.01 20.08 30.78
N ARG A 822 23.11 21.41 30.58
CA ARG A 822 22.88 22.07 29.28
C ARG A 822 23.89 21.72 28.18
N VAL A 823 25.01 21.07 28.52
CA VAL A 823 26.02 20.55 27.57
C VAL A 823 25.88 19.04 27.33
N THR A 824 25.19 18.31 28.22
CA THR A 824 25.02 16.85 28.16
C THR A 824 23.59 16.40 27.84
N THR A 825 22.58 17.27 27.98
CA THR A 825 21.35 17.20 27.19
C THR A 825 21.77 17.21 25.72
N ALA A 826 21.56 16.10 25.02
CA ALA A 826 22.23 15.81 23.77
C ALA A 826 22.08 16.95 22.75
N PRO A 827 23.18 17.63 22.35
CA PRO A 827 23.13 18.51 21.19
C PRO A 827 22.70 17.70 19.96
N GLU A 828 21.95 18.29 19.04
CA GLU A 828 21.40 17.61 17.86
C GLU A 828 22.47 16.81 17.07
N TRP A 829 23.71 17.31 17.03
CA TRP A 829 24.82 16.61 16.39
C TRP A 829 25.14 15.26 17.05
N ALA A 830 24.94 15.08 18.35
CA ALA A 830 25.27 13.86 19.08
C ALA A 830 24.38 12.67 18.68
N GLU A 831 23.08 12.89 18.43
CA GLU A 831 22.17 11.86 17.91
C GLU A 831 22.60 11.37 16.52
N SER A 832 23.16 12.28 15.71
CA SER A 832 23.68 11.94 14.38
C SER A 832 25.03 11.18 14.40
N VAL A 833 25.79 11.20 15.51
CA VAL A 833 27.15 10.60 15.56
C VAL A 833 27.18 9.12 15.17
N PRO A 834 26.30 8.23 15.67
CA PRO A 834 26.26 6.83 15.24
C PRO A 834 26.02 6.68 13.74
N ALA A 835 25.11 7.47 13.16
CA ALA A 835 24.84 7.48 11.72
C ALA A 835 26.06 7.97 10.93
N ARG A 836 26.73 9.04 11.39
CA ARG A 836 27.97 9.57 10.79
C ARG A 836 29.12 8.55 10.83
N ILE A 837 29.26 7.79 11.91
CA ILE A 837 30.24 6.69 12.00
C ILE A 837 29.91 5.56 11.03
N ILE A 838 28.64 5.16 10.93
CA ILE A 838 28.18 4.15 9.97
C ILE A 838 28.46 4.60 8.53
N LEU A 839 28.13 5.85 8.18
CA LEU A 839 28.41 6.45 6.87
C LEU A 839 29.91 6.49 6.57
N PHE A 840 30.75 6.92 7.54
CA PHE A 840 32.21 6.90 7.40
C PHE A 840 32.72 5.50 7.05
N VAL A 841 32.33 4.48 7.81
CA VAL A 841 32.76 3.08 7.59
C VAL A 841 32.23 2.55 6.26
N LEU A 842 30.96 2.80 5.94
CA LEU A 842 30.32 2.37 4.70
C LEU A 842 31.00 2.95 3.46
N PHE A 843 31.25 4.26 3.43
CA PHE A 843 31.84 4.93 2.26
C PHE A 843 33.35 4.69 2.13
N ALA A 844 34.07 4.55 3.26
CA ALA A 844 35.46 4.08 3.23
C ALA A 844 35.57 2.63 2.71
N ALA A 845 34.66 1.74 3.12
CA ALA A 845 34.58 0.38 2.60
C ALA A 845 34.14 0.32 1.13
N LEU A 846 33.22 1.18 0.72
CA LEU A 846 32.77 1.30 -0.68
C LEU A 846 33.92 1.72 -1.60
N LEU A 847 34.72 2.72 -1.22
CA LEU A 847 35.91 3.08 -2.01
C LEU A 847 36.91 1.93 -2.06
N ALA A 848 37.14 1.23 -0.95
CA ALA A 848 38.02 0.06 -0.92
C ALA A 848 37.52 -1.08 -1.82
N ALA A 849 36.20 -1.32 -1.88
CA ALA A 849 35.58 -2.28 -2.80
C ALA A 849 35.72 -1.84 -4.27
N VAL A 850 35.45 -0.57 -4.58
CA VAL A 850 35.61 0.02 -5.91
C VAL A 850 37.06 -0.11 -6.41
N VAL A 851 38.04 0.27 -5.59
CA VAL A 851 39.47 0.13 -5.94
C VAL A 851 39.88 -1.35 -6.05
N LEU A 852 39.33 -2.24 -5.22
CA LEU A 852 39.56 -3.69 -5.34
C LEU A 852 39.02 -4.25 -6.68
N VAL A 853 37.85 -3.82 -7.15
CA VAL A 853 37.31 -4.20 -8.47
C VAL A 853 38.17 -3.64 -9.60
N ALA A 854 38.62 -2.38 -9.52
CA ALA A 854 39.53 -1.80 -10.51
C ALA A 854 40.88 -2.56 -10.62
N LEU A 855 41.35 -3.15 -9.52
CA LEU A 855 42.56 -3.96 -9.45
C LEU A 855 42.33 -5.45 -9.83
N ARG A 856 41.14 -6.00 -9.57
CA ARG A 856 40.70 -7.33 -10.00
C ARG A 856 39.55 -7.22 -11.01
N PRO A 857 39.84 -6.94 -12.31
CA PRO A 857 38.80 -6.93 -13.34
C PRO A 857 38.06 -8.27 -13.40
N VAL A 858 36.79 -8.22 -13.80
CA VAL A 858 35.98 -9.44 -13.98
C VAL A 858 36.58 -10.25 -15.12
N ILE A 859 37.30 -11.31 -14.78
CA ILE A 859 37.86 -12.27 -15.74
C ILE A 859 36.71 -12.84 -16.57
N ASP A 860 36.79 -12.72 -17.90
CA ASP A 860 35.85 -13.36 -18.80
C ASP A 860 35.84 -14.87 -18.54
N PRO A 861 34.72 -15.47 -18.14
CA PRO A 861 34.67 -16.89 -17.89
C PRO A 861 34.82 -17.63 -19.22
N VAL A 862 35.96 -18.31 -19.40
CA VAL A 862 36.16 -19.31 -20.46
C VAL A 862 35.35 -20.57 -20.12
N GLY A 863 34.04 -20.40 -19.97
CA GLY A 863 33.09 -21.49 -19.92
C GLY A 863 33.01 -22.15 -21.30
N PRO A 864 32.86 -23.47 -21.38
CA PRO A 864 32.66 -24.14 -22.66
C PRO A 864 31.42 -23.57 -23.35
N GLU A 865 31.49 -23.31 -24.67
CA GLU A 865 30.31 -22.90 -25.44
C GLU A 865 29.30 -24.07 -25.58
N THR A 866 28.52 -24.34 -24.54
CA THR A 866 27.42 -25.32 -24.54
C THR A 866 26.20 -24.79 -25.32
N LYS A 867 26.45 -24.35 -26.55
CA LYS A 867 25.41 -24.09 -27.56
C LYS A 867 24.99 -25.44 -28.13
N PHE A 868 23.72 -25.78 -28.01
CA PHE A 868 23.19 -27.07 -28.41
C PHE A 868 22.98 -27.11 -29.92
N THR A 869 23.47 -28.17 -30.57
CA THR A 869 23.15 -28.48 -31.96
C THR A 869 21.74 -29.08 -32.00
N VAL A 870 20.75 -28.27 -32.39
CA VAL A 870 19.34 -28.67 -32.50
C VAL A 870 19.00 -28.85 -33.97
N SER A 871 18.31 -29.94 -34.32
CA SER A 871 17.92 -30.21 -35.71
C SER A 871 16.98 -29.14 -36.26
N ARG A 872 17.13 -28.84 -37.56
CA ARG A 872 16.40 -27.74 -38.24
C ARG A 872 14.90 -27.75 -37.96
N SER A 873 14.24 -28.90 -38.06
CA SER A 873 12.79 -29.01 -37.84
C SER A 873 12.33 -28.56 -36.46
N VAL A 874 13.12 -28.83 -35.41
CA VAL A 874 12.76 -28.56 -34.01
C VAL A 874 12.76 -27.07 -33.67
N TRP A 875 13.61 -26.26 -34.31
CA TRP A 875 13.61 -24.80 -34.11
C TRP A 875 12.89 -24.03 -35.23
N LEU A 876 12.85 -24.56 -36.46
CA LEU A 876 12.21 -23.90 -37.60
C LEU A 876 10.69 -23.84 -37.42
N LEU A 877 10.04 -24.98 -37.14
CA LEU A 877 8.58 -25.07 -37.10
C LEU A 877 7.93 -24.14 -36.05
N PRO A 878 8.42 -24.07 -34.79
CA PRO A 878 7.88 -23.12 -33.81
C PRO A 878 8.11 -21.66 -34.22
N LEU A 879 9.30 -21.31 -34.73
CA LEU A 879 9.58 -19.93 -35.15
C LEU A 879 8.78 -19.51 -36.38
N THR A 880 8.49 -20.41 -37.32
CA THR A 880 7.55 -20.10 -38.42
C THR A 880 6.12 -19.96 -37.93
N ALA A 881 5.66 -20.81 -37.02
CA ALA A 881 4.30 -20.75 -36.48
C ALA A 881 4.06 -19.45 -35.67
N VAL A 882 5.01 -19.06 -34.82
CA VAL A 882 4.95 -17.80 -34.06
C VAL A 882 5.00 -16.58 -34.99
N ASN A 883 5.83 -16.60 -36.04
CA ASN A 883 5.83 -15.51 -37.03
C ASN A 883 4.49 -15.40 -37.78
N LEU A 884 3.86 -16.51 -38.17
CA LEU A 884 2.54 -16.50 -38.82
C LEU A 884 1.44 -15.98 -37.88
N LEU A 885 1.48 -16.34 -36.59
CA LEU A 885 0.56 -15.82 -35.57
C LEU A 885 0.73 -14.31 -35.34
N PHE A 886 1.97 -13.82 -35.30
CA PHE A 886 2.24 -12.38 -35.21
C PHE A 886 1.84 -11.65 -36.49
N ALA A 887 2.01 -12.26 -37.66
CA ALA A 887 1.61 -11.66 -38.94
C ALA A 887 0.09 -11.53 -39.07
N SER A 888 -0.68 -12.56 -38.66
CA SER A 888 -2.14 -12.47 -38.67
C SER A 888 -2.67 -11.49 -37.62
N PHE A 889 -2.06 -11.44 -36.43
CA PHE A 889 -2.39 -10.45 -35.41
C PHE A 889 -2.10 -9.00 -35.88
N VAL A 890 -0.93 -8.76 -36.46
CA VAL A 890 -0.56 -7.46 -37.02
C VAL A 890 -1.47 -7.07 -38.20
N ALA A 891 -1.87 -8.02 -39.05
CA ALA A 891 -2.84 -7.75 -40.11
C ALA A 891 -4.19 -7.24 -39.57
N VAL A 892 -4.70 -7.84 -38.49
CA VAL A 892 -5.93 -7.40 -37.80
C VAL A 892 -5.74 -6.04 -37.10
N GLN A 893 -4.56 -5.76 -36.53
CA GLN A 893 -4.26 -4.43 -35.99
C GLN A 893 -4.18 -3.35 -37.08
N ILE A 894 -3.62 -3.67 -38.25
CA ILE A 894 -3.53 -2.75 -39.38
C ILE A 894 -4.92 -2.46 -39.96
N THR A 895 -5.79 -3.46 -40.14
CA THR A 895 -7.17 -3.19 -40.58
C THR A 895 -7.98 -2.39 -39.57
N ALA A 896 -7.76 -2.60 -38.26
CA ALA A 896 -8.36 -1.75 -37.23
C ALA A 896 -7.84 -0.30 -37.25
N LEU A 897 -6.54 -0.10 -37.48
CA LEU A 897 -5.89 1.22 -37.51
C LEU A 897 -6.30 2.05 -38.73
N PHE A 898 -6.39 1.45 -39.92
CA PHE A 898 -6.75 2.13 -41.17
C PHE A 898 -8.26 2.08 -41.49
N GLY A 899 -9.03 1.18 -40.88
CA GLY A 899 -10.48 1.05 -41.08
C GLY A 899 -11.34 2.09 -40.35
N GLY A 900 -10.72 2.92 -39.50
CA GLY A 900 -11.38 3.96 -38.72
C GLY A 900 -12.08 3.44 -37.45
N ASN A 901 -11.93 4.20 -36.36
CA ASN A 901 -12.35 3.80 -35.00
C ASN A 901 -13.80 3.30 -34.89
N THR A 902 -14.71 3.80 -35.75
CA THR A 902 -16.14 3.47 -35.67
C THR A 902 -16.50 2.01 -36.02
N TRP A 903 -15.60 1.26 -36.67
CA TRP A 903 -15.83 -0.17 -36.94
C TRP A 903 -15.67 -0.99 -35.66
N VAL A 904 -14.53 -0.87 -34.97
CA VAL A 904 -14.25 -1.62 -33.74
C VAL A 904 -15.22 -1.23 -32.62
N LEU A 905 -15.53 0.06 -32.45
CA LEU A 905 -16.47 0.52 -31.43
C LEU A 905 -17.88 -0.04 -31.65
N ARG A 906 -18.39 -0.09 -32.90
CA ARG A 906 -19.71 -0.68 -33.19
C ARG A 906 -19.74 -2.20 -33.12
N THR A 907 -18.65 -2.89 -33.46
CA THR A 907 -18.61 -4.37 -33.44
C THR A 907 -18.33 -4.93 -32.04
N ALA A 908 -17.61 -4.20 -31.18
CA ALA A 908 -17.26 -4.65 -29.83
C ALA A 908 -18.13 -4.06 -28.70
N GLY A 909 -18.88 -2.97 -28.96
CA GLY A 909 -19.73 -2.31 -27.95
C GLY A 909 -18.96 -1.56 -26.85
N LEU A 910 -17.63 -1.43 -26.97
CA LEU A 910 -16.77 -0.80 -25.98
C LEU A 910 -16.73 0.72 -26.11
N THR A 911 -16.58 1.43 -25.00
CA THR A 911 -16.17 2.84 -25.02
C THR A 911 -14.71 2.99 -25.45
N TYR A 912 -14.32 4.21 -25.87
CA TYR A 912 -12.91 4.55 -26.15
C TYR A 912 -11.98 4.25 -24.97
N ALA A 913 -12.43 4.47 -23.72
CA ALA A 913 -11.64 4.23 -22.51
C ALA A 913 -11.40 2.74 -22.25
N GLU A 914 -12.42 1.90 -22.43
CA GLU A 914 -12.32 0.45 -22.26
C GLU A 914 -11.45 -0.17 -23.35
N TYR A 915 -11.66 0.21 -24.61
CA TYR A 915 -10.84 -0.25 -25.73
C TYR A 915 -9.35 0.13 -25.56
N ALA A 916 -9.06 1.33 -25.05
CA ALA A 916 -7.70 1.75 -24.74
C ALA A 916 -7.08 0.95 -23.57
N ARG A 917 -7.84 0.71 -22.50
CA ARG A 917 -7.40 -0.08 -21.32
C ARG A 917 -7.18 -1.56 -21.65
N GLN A 918 -8.08 -2.20 -22.38
CA GLN A 918 -8.14 -3.66 -22.49
C GLN A 918 -6.97 -4.22 -23.32
N GLY A 919 -6.22 -5.14 -22.73
CA GLY A 919 -5.11 -5.83 -23.39
C GLY A 919 -3.82 -5.04 -23.58
N PHE A 920 -3.73 -3.76 -23.17
CA PHE A 920 -2.51 -2.96 -23.36
C PHE A 920 -1.27 -3.65 -22.74
N PHE A 921 -1.36 -3.99 -21.45
CA PHE A 921 -0.27 -4.64 -20.73
C PHE A 921 0.09 -6.02 -21.32
N GLN A 922 -0.87 -6.70 -21.95
CA GLN A 922 -0.63 -7.99 -22.60
C GLN A 922 0.32 -7.81 -23.81
N LEU A 923 0.21 -6.72 -24.58
CA LEU A 923 1.11 -6.45 -25.70
C LEU A 923 2.55 -6.16 -25.25
N VAL A 924 2.72 -5.41 -24.15
CA VAL A 924 4.05 -5.16 -23.55
C VAL A 924 4.65 -6.47 -23.02
N VAL A 925 3.87 -7.26 -22.29
CA VAL A 925 4.28 -8.57 -21.74
C VAL A 925 4.65 -9.55 -22.87
N VAL A 926 3.83 -9.66 -23.92
CA VAL A 926 4.14 -10.46 -25.12
C VAL A 926 5.44 -10.01 -25.78
N SER A 927 5.68 -8.69 -25.87
CA SER A 927 6.91 -8.14 -26.44
C SER A 927 8.15 -8.49 -25.61
N VAL A 928 8.05 -8.53 -24.27
CA VAL A 928 9.12 -9.03 -23.39
C VAL A 928 9.35 -10.54 -23.62
N PHE A 929 8.30 -11.34 -23.81
CA PHE A 929 8.46 -12.76 -24.14
C PHE A 929 9.10 -12.99 -25.52
N VAL A 930 8.81 -12.17 -26.53
CA VAL A 930 9.51 -12.21 -27.82
C VAL A 930 11.01 -11.91 -27.63
N LEU A 931 11.36 -10.87 -26.85
CA LEU A 931 12.77 -10.56 -26.57
C LEU A 931 13.47 -11.74 -25.87
N GLY A 932 12.77 -12.44 -24.96
CA GLY A 932 13.23 -13.69 -24.34
C GLY A 932 13.43 -14.83 -25.34
N ILE A 933 12.47 -15.07 -26.25
CA ILE A 933 12.56 -16.07 -27.33
C ILE A 933 13.76 -15.77 -28.24
N VAL A 934 13.95 -14.52 -28.63
CA VAL A 934 15.07 -14.09 -29.49
C VAL A 934 16.41 -14.27 -28.77
N ALA A 935 16.50 -13.93 -27.48
CA ALA A 935 17.71 -14.15 -26.67
C ALA A 935 18.04 -15.64 -26.51
N VAL A 936 17.04 -16.49 -26.24
CA VAL A 936 17.19 -17.96 -26.17
C VAL A 936 17.64 -18.52 -27.52
N ALA A 937 16.95 -18.18 -28.61
CA ALA A 937 17.25 -18.70 -29.94
C ALA A 937 18.63 -18.25 -30.45
N ALA A 938 19.01 -16.99 -30.25
CA ALA A 938 20.31 -16.46 -30.67
C ALA A 938 21.47 -16.90 -29.77
N GLY A 939 21.20 -17.20 -28.49
CA GLY A 939 22.20 -17.59 -27.49
C GLY A 939 22.51 -19.10 -27.45
N LEU A 940 21.49 -19.95 -27.50
CA LEU A 940 21.60 -21.39 -27.23
C LEU A 940 21.72 -22.27 -28.48
N LEU A 941 21.20 -21.84 -29.64
CA LEU A 941 21.20 -22.67 -30.86
C LEU A 941 22.57 -22.60 -31.58
N ARG A 942 23.25 -23.75 -31.73
CA ARG A 942 24.43 -23.90 -32.58
C ARG A 942 24.00 -24.33 -33.98
N VAL A 943 23.94 -23.36 -34.90
CA VAL A 943 23.37 -23.50 -36.25
C VAL A 943 24.44 -23.38 -37.34
N GLU A 944 24.31 -24.18 -38.41
CA GLU A 944 25.27 -24.25 -39.52
C GLU A 944 25.44 -22.93 -40.30
N ARG A 945 26.53 -22.81 -41.06
CA ARG A 945 26.85 -21.61 -41.86
C ARG A 945 25.77 -21.26 -42.89
N ARG A 946 25.04 -22.26 -43.43
CA ARG A 946 23.93 -22.06 -44.38
C ARG A 946 22.63 -21.71 -43.66
N GLU A 947 22.32 -22.40 -42.56
CA GLU A 947 21.07 -22.23 -41.80
C GLU A 947 21.02 -20.96 -40.93
N ARG A 948 22.17 -20.37 -40.56
CA ARG A 948 22.24 -19.11 -39.80
C ARG A 948 21.46 -17.97 -40.47
N TRP A 949 21.35 -17.96 -41.79
CA TRP A 949 20.54 -17.00 -42.54
C TRP A 949 19.04 -17.17 -42.28
N LEU A 950 18.55 -18.41 -42.23
CA LEU A 950 17.15 -18.71 -41.94
C LEU A 950 16.77 -18.35 -40.51
N LEU A 951 17.61 -18.68 -39.53
CA LEU A 951 17.38 -18.32 -38.13
C LEU A 951 17.37 -16.79 -37.95
N ALA A 952 18.35 -16.08 -38.51
CA ALA A 952 18.42 -14.63 -38.41
C ALA A 952 17.26 -13.93 -39.15
N GLY A 953 16.83 -14.47 -40.29
CA GLY A 953 15.62 -14.00 -41.00
C GLY A 953 14.36 -14.15 -40.16
N LEU A 954 14.09 -15.34 -39.61
CA LEU A 954 12.89 -15.60 -38.80
C LEU A 954 12.86 -14.81 -37.48
N LEU A 955 14.00 -14.61 -36.83
CA LEU A 955 14.08 -13.73 -35.66
C LEU A 955 13.95 -12.25 -36.05
N GLY A 956 14.45 -11.85 -37.22
CA GLY A 956 14.29 -10.51 -37.76
C GLY A 956 12.85 -10.16 -38.09
N VAL A 957 12.12 -11.05 -38.78
CA VAL A 957 10.67 -10.89 -39.04
C VAL A 957 9.89 -10.80 -37.72
N LEU A 958 10.22 -11.64 -36.74
CA LEU A 958 9.53 -11.63 -35.45
C LEU A 958 9.76 -10.32 -34.68
N CYS A 959 10.99 -9.79 -34.68
CA CYS A 959 11.30 -8.47 -34.12
C CYS A 959 10.57 -7.35 -34.88
N GLY A 960 10.54 -7.41 -36.22
CA GLY A 960 9.85 -6.41 -37.06
C GLY A 960 8.34 -6.38 -36.83
N LEU A 961 7.68 -7.53 -36.76
CA LEU A 961 6.25 -7.63 -36.43
C LEU A 961 5.98 -7.11 -35.01
N THR A 962 6.84 -7.44 -34.04
CA THR A 962 6.72 -6.94 -32.65
C THR A 962 6.90 -5.42 -32.57
N MET A 963 7.74 -4.82 -33.40
CA MET A 963 7.86 -3.35 -33.52
C MET A 963 6.57 -2.70 -34.02
N VAL A 964 5.85 -3.33 -34.95
CA VAL A 964 4.52 -2.83 -35.39
C VAL A 964 3.50 -2.94 -34.26
N VAL A 965 3.50 -4.04 -33.48
CA VAL A 965 2.65 -4.19 -32.30
C VAL A 965 2.93 -3.11 -31.24
N LEU A 966 4.21 -2.79 -30.99
CA LEU A 966 4.62 -1.74 -30.05
C LEU A 966 4.22 -0.34 -30.55
N ALA A 967 4.35 -0.06 -31.85
CA ALA A 967 3.89 1.20 -32.44
C ALA A 967 2.36 1.35 -32.35
N SER A 968 1.60 0.29 -32.60
CA SER A 968 0.14 0.25 -32.43
C SER A 968 -0.26 0.49 -30.96
N ALA A 969 0.42 -0.16 -30.02
CA ALA A 969 0.20 0.02 -28.58
C ALA A 969 0.49 1.46 -28.13
N MET A 970 1.56 2.08 -28.67
CA MET A 970 1.91 3.47 -28.38
C MET A 970 0.84 4.45 -28.89
N HIS A 971 0.42 4.30 -30.15
CA HIS A 971 -0.65 5.14 -30.72
C HIS A 971 -1.96 5.03 -29.91
N ARG A 972 -2.34 3.82 -29.49
CA ARG A 972 -3.54 3.61 -28.66
C ARG A 972 -3.41 4.18 -27.24
N MET A 973 -2.19 4.31 -26.71
CA MET A 973 -1.96 5.01 -25.44
C MET A 973 -2.08 6.53 -25.62
N ASN A 974 -1.57 7.09 -26.72
CA ASN A 974 -1.69 8.52 -27.01
C ASN A 974 -3.16 8.95 -27.09
N LEU A 975 -4.00 8.24 -27.86
CA LEU A 975 -5.45 8.50 -27.93
C LEU A 975 -6.17 8.48 -26.55
N TYR A 976 -5.57 7.85 -25.54
CA TYR A 976 -6.08 7.82 -24.17
C TYR A 976 -5.50 8.93 -23.29
N THR A 977 -4.26 9.38 -23.53
CA THR A 977 -3.70 10.57 -22.88
C THR A 977 -4.33 11.85 -23.40
N ASP A 978 -4.69 11.89 -24.69
CA ASP A 978 -5.37 13.02 -25.33
C ASP A 978 -6.79 13.25 -24.75
N ALA A 979 -7.41 12.23 -24.15
CA ALA A 979 -8.74 12.28 -23.56
C ALA A 979 -8.76 12.40 -22.02
N TYR A 980 -7.68 12.03 -21.32
CA TYR A 980 -7.66 11.93 -19.84
C TYR A 980 -6.38 12.47 -19.17
N GLY A 981 -5.50 13.10 -19.94
CA GLY A 981 -4.19 13.61 -19.52
C GLY A 981 -3.13 12.53 -19.23
N LEU A 982 -1.92 12.95 -18.87
CA LEU A 982 -0.84 12.06 -18.43
C LEU A 982 -1.00 11.67 -16.95
N SER A 983 -0.44 10.51 -16.57
CA SER A 983 -0.21 10.12 -15.17
C SER A 983 1.14 9.39 -15.07
N ARG A 984 1.71 9.30 -13.86
CA ARG A 984 3.03 8.64 -13.63
C ARG A 984 3.07 7.24 -14.26
N LEU A 985 1.97 6.47 -14.13
CA LEU A 985 1.83 5.15 -14.75
C LEU A 985 1.75 5.21 -16.29
N ARG A 986 0.93 6.10 -16.87
CA ARG A 986 0.80 6.22 -18.34
C ARG A 986 2.12 6.63 -19.00
N LEU A 987 2.82 7.59 -18.39
CA LEU A 987 4.06 8.15 -18.91
C LEU A 987 5.25 7.18 -18.77
N SER A 988 5.39 6.49 -17.62
CA SER A 988 6.40 5.43 -17.46
C SER A 988 6.14 4.24 -18.39
N VAL A 989 4.87 3.94 -18.69
CA VAL A 989 4.47 2.94 -19.69
C VAL A 989 4.85 3.36 -21.11
N GLN A 990 4.58 4.60 -21.53
CA GLN A 990 5.02 5.13 -22.84
C GLN A 990 6.54 5.05 -22.97
N ALA A 991 7.29 5.48 -21.95
CA ALA A 991 8.75 5.38 -21.92
C ALA A 991 9.25 3.93 -22.00
N THR A 992 8.56 2.98 -21.35
CA THR A 992 8.86 1.54 -21.43
C THR A 992 8.63 0.98 -22.83
N VAL A 993 7.57 1.41 -23.54
CA VAL A 993 7.32 1.02 -24.93
C VAL A 993 8.40 1.57 -25.87
N CYS A 994 8.77 2.85 -25.72
CA CYS A 994 9.90 3.44 -26.47
C CYS A 994 11.23 2.69 -26.22
N TRP A 995 11.55 2.40 -24.96
CA TRP A 995 12.76 1.66 -24.58
C TRP A 995 12.77 0.25 -25.16
N LEU A 996 11.66 -0.50 -25.05
CA LEU A 996 11.56 -1.84 -25.60
C LEU A 996 11.65 -1.85 -27.13
N GLY A 997 11.09 -0.83 -27.79
CA GLY A 997 11.29 -0.59 -29.22
C GLY A 997 12.76 -0.32 -29.59
N ALA A 998 13.46 0.50 -28.80
CA ALA A 998 14.89 0.73 -28.97
C ALA A 998 15.72 -0.56 -28.78
N LEU A 999 15.34 -1.44 -27.85
CA LEU A 999 15.97 -2.76 -27.71
C LEU A 999 15.72 -3.66 -28.94
N PHE A 1000 14.51 -3.68 -29.49
CA PHE A 1000 14.22 -4.43 -30.72
C PHE A 1000 14.98 -3.89 -31.93
N ALA A 1001 15.06 -2.56 -32.10
CA ALA A 1001 15.91 -1.94 -33.12
C ALA A 1001 17.39 -2.33 -32.95
N LEU A 1002 17.90 -2.31 -31.71
CA LEU A 1002 19.28 -2.71 -31.40
C LEU A 1002 19.54 -4.20 -31.68
N VAL A 1003 18.58 -5.08 -31.40
CA VAL A 1003 18.64 -6.52 -31.71
C VAL A 1003 18.61 -6.76 -33.23
N LEU A 1004 17.76 -6.04 -33.97
CA LEU A 1004 17.74 -6.05 -35.44
C LEU A 1004 19.09 -5.59 -36.03
N ILE A 1005 19.65 -4.48 -35.53
CA ILE A 1005 20.97 -3.98 -35.93
C ILE A 1005 22.07 -5.00 -35.60
N ALA A 1006 22.04 -5.64 -34.43
CA ALA A 1006 23.01 -6.67 -34.08
C ALA A 1006 22.87 -7.94 -34.93
N GLY A 1007 21.66 -8.30 -35.34
CA GLY A 1007 21.39 -9.32 -36.36
C GLY A 1007 21.98 -8.95 -37.71
N ALA A 1008 21.76 -7.72 -38.17
CA ALA A 1008 22.30 -7.19 -39.41
C ALA A 1008 23.86 -7.17 -39.42
N VAL A 1009 24.47 -6.64 -38.36
CA VAL A 1009 25.94 -6.61 -38.19
C VAL A 1009 26.54 -8.02 -38.14
N ARG A 1010 25.82 -9.01 -37.60
CA ARG A 1010 26.24 -10.42 -37.57
C ARG A 1010 26.31 -11.05 -38.98
N PHE A 1011 25.57 -10.55 -39.97
CA PHE A 1011 25.77 -10.95 -41.37
C PHE A 1011 27.14 -10.49 -41.92
N THR A 1012 27.67 -9.36 -41.45
CA THR A 1012 29.02 -8.86 -41.82
C THR A 1012 30.18 -9.65 -41.20
N GLY A 1013 29.88 -10.75 -40.48
CA GLY A 1013 30.89 -11.62 -39.86
C GLY A 1013 31.48 -11.12 -38.53
N ARG A 1014 31.14 -9.89 -38.10
CA ARG A 1014 31.60 -9.33 -36.82
C ARG A 1014 30.91 -9.99 -35.61
N GLY A 1015 31.66 -10.18 -34.53
CA GLY A 1015 31.17 -10.80 -33.29
C GLY A 1015 30.20 -9.91 -32.51
N SER A 1016 29.14 -10.50 -31.95
CA SER A 1016 28.05 -9.80 -31.25
C SER A 1016 28.33 -9.50 -29.76
N GLY A 1017 29.59 -9.56 -29.32
CA GLY A 1017 29.98 -9.36 -27.91
C GLY A 1017 29.80 -7.92 -27.37
N TRP A 1018 29.45 -6.98 -28.24
CA TRP A 1018 29.11 -5.60 -27.90
C TRP A 1018 27.65 -5.43 -27.46
N LEU A 1019 26.73 -6.27 -27.98
CA LEU A 1019 25.27 -6.09 -27.80
C LEU A 1019 24.83 -5.95 -26.32
N PRO A 1020 25.24 -6.80 -25.36
CA PRO A 1020 24.80 -6.65 -23.97
C PRO A 1020 25.30 -5.37 -23.30
N ARG A 1021 26.45 -4.83 -23.72
CA ARG A 1021 26.96 -3.54 -23.25
C ARG A 1021 26.11 -2.39 -23.78
N THR A 1022 25.77 -2.42 -25.07
CA THR A 1022 24.90 -1.41 -25.68
C THR A 1022 23.47 -1.47 -25.14
N ILE A 1023 22.91 -2.66 -24.86
CA ILE A 1023 21.59 -2.80 -24.21
C ILE A 1023 21.59 -2.03 -22.88
N VAL A 1024 22.59 -2.28 -22.02
CA VAL A 1024 22.67 -1.59 -20.71
C VAL A 1024 22.95 -0.09 -20.86
N LEU A 1025 23.77 0.33 -21.82
CA LEU A 1025 24.01 1.75 -22.09
C LEU A 1025 22.73 2.46 -22.60
N VAL A 1026 21.98 1.85 -23.51
CA VAL A 1026 20.69 2.36 -24.01
C VAL A 1026 19.64 2.39 -22.90
N THR A 1027 19.63 1.43 -21.97
CA THR A 1027 18.77 1.49 -20.77
C THR A 1027 19.14 2.65 -19.86
N GLY A 1028 20.44 2.86 -19.59
CA GLY A 1028 20.93 3.98 -18.78
C GLY A 1028 20.62 5.35 -19.41
N LEU A 1029 20.84 5.49 -20.72
CA LEU A 1029 20.49 6.69 -21.46
C LEU A 1029 18.97 6.90 -21.56
N GLY A 1030 18.18 5.83 -21.67
CA GLY A 1030 16.72 5.90 -21.63
C GLY A 1030 16.18 6.43 -20.30
N LEU A 1031 16.72 5.94 -19.18
CA LEU A 1031 16.42 6.46 -17.84
C LEU A 1031 16.87 7.92 -17.68
N ALA A 1032 18.02 8.30 -18.21
CA ALA A 1032 18.50 9.68 -18.18
C ALA A 1032 17.59 10.62 -19.01
N SER A 1033 17.19 10.23 -20.22
CA SER A 1033 16.23 10.97 -21.04
C SER A 1033 14.87 11.10 -20.36
N PHE A 1034 14.37 10.03 -19.73
CA PHE A 1034 13.13 10.05 -18.97
C PHE A 1034 13.18 11.01 -17.78
N ALA A 1035 14.32 11.06 -17.07
CA ALA A 1035 14.56 12.05 -16.02
C ALA A 1035 14.69 13.49 -16.55
N ILE A 1036 15.29 13.69 -17.72
CA ILE A 1036 15.41 15.01 -18.36
C ILE A 1036 14.02 15.56 -18.73
N VAL A 1037 13.13 14.72 -19.25
CA VAL A 1037 11.75 15.08 -19.65
C VAL A 1037 10.86 15.61 -18.50
N ASN A 1038 11.23 15.32 -17.25
CA ASN A 1038 10.50 15.72 -16.02
C ASN A 1038 9.07 15.13 -15.94
N PRO A 1039 8.91 13.88 -15.47
CA PRO A 1039 7.62 13.20 -15.57
C PRO A 1039 6.52 13.83 -14.71
N ASP A 1040 6.82 14.28 -13.49
CA ASP A 1040 5.80 14.85 -12.60
C ASP A 1040 5.33 16.24 -13.09
N LEU A 1041 6.21 17.06 -13.69
CA LEU A 1041 5.80 18.32 -14.35
C LEU A 1041 4.92 18.08 -15.58
N GLN A 1042 5.28 17.10 -16.44
CA GLN A 1042 4.46 16.76 -17.61
C GLN A 1042 3.07 16.25 -17.20
N VAL A 1043 3.02 15.42 -16.15
CA VAL A 1043 1.76 14.97 -15.55
C VAL A 1043 0.91 16.14 -15.07
N ALA A 1044 1.47 17.07 -14.29
CA ALA A 1044 0.74 18.24 -13.81
C ALA A 1044 0.24 19.11 -14.98
N TYR A 1045 1.12 19.42 -15.94
CA TYR A 1045 0.80 20.26 -17.09
C TYR A 1045 -0.35 19.67 -17.92
N THR A 1046 -0.24 18.40 -18.34
CA THR A 1046 -1.28 17.78 -19.18
C THR A 1046 -2.58 17.49 -18.42
N GLN A 1047 -2.57 17.29 -17.09
CA GLN A 1047 -3.82 17.19 -16.33
C GLN A 1047 -4.58 18.53 -16.33
N VAL A 1048 -3.90 19.64 -16.04
CA VAL A 1048 -4.52 20.98 -16.04
C VAL A 1048 -4.99 21.37 -17.44
N GLU A 1049 -4.19 21.13 -18.48
CA GLU A 1049 -4.50 21.50 -19.86
C GLU A 1049 -5.62 20.65 -20.50
N VAL A 1050 -5.62 19.33 -20.30
CA VAL A 1050 -6.59 18.42 -20.97
C VAL A 1050 -7.90 18.27 -20.22
N ARG A 1051 -7.89 18.23 -18.87
CA ARG A 1051 -9.12 18.06 -18.09
C ARG A 1051 -9.80 19.39 -17.70
N GLY A 1052 -9.01 20.45 -17.57
CA GLY A 1052 -9.46 21.71 -16.98
C GLY A 1052 -9.73 21.62 -15.47
N VAL A 1053 -9.86 22.80 -14.84
CA VAL A 1053 -9.88 22.99 -13.38
C VAL A 1053 -10.99 22.20 -12.67
N HIS A 1054 -12.14 21.99 -13.32
CA HIS A 1054 -13.31 21.34 -12.70
C HIS A 1054 -13.29 19.80 -12.74
N LYS A 1055 -12.32 19.17 -13.41
CA LYS A 1055 -12.25 17.69 -13.58
C LYS A 1055 -10.87 17.11 -13.27
N MET A 1056 -9.95 17.93 -12.77
CA MET A 1056 -8.63 17.48 -12.30
C MET A 1056 -8.74 16.82 -10.92
N ASP A 1057 -7.87 15.85 -10.68
CA ASP A 1057 -7.77 15.12 -9.42
C ASP A 1057 -6.83 15.90 -8.48
N SER A 1058 -7.40 16.66 -7.54
CA SER A 1058 -6.64 17.50 -6.59
C SER A 1058 -5.66 16.70 -5.75
N ASP A 1059 -6.12 15.53 -5.30
CA ASP A 1059 -5.46 14.73 -4.27
C ASP A 1059 -4.24 14.01 -4.90
N TYR A 1060 -4.41 13.50 -6.13
CA TYR A 1060 -3.30 12.99 -6.95
C TYR A 1060 -2.29 14.07 -7.35
N LEU A 1061 -2.74 15.32 -7.60
CA LEU A 1061 -1.83 16.43 -7.90
C LEU A 1061 -1.04 16.92 -6.66
N GLY A 1062 -1.61 16.76 -5.45
CA GLY A 1062 -0.95 17.05 -4.17
C GLY A 1062 0.20 16.11 -3.78
N ASP A 1063 0.24 14.91 -4.36
CA ASP A 1063 1.31 13.91 -4.18
C ASP A 1063 2.46 14.06 -5.20
N LEU A 1064 2.43 15.06 -6.08
CA LEU A 1064 3.50 15.31 -7.05
C LEU A 1064 4.73 15.96 -6.40
N GLY A 1065 5.91 15.65 -6.95
CA GLY A 1065 7.17 16.28 -6.53
C GLY A 1065 7.17 17.79 -6.75
N ALA A 1066 8.03 18.54 -6.05
CA ALA A 1066 8.07 20.01 -6.12
C ALA A 1066 8.26 20.57 -7.55
N GLU A 1067 8.81 19.77 -8.46
CA GLU A 1067 8.91 20.09 -9.88
C GLU A 1067 7.57 20.22 -10.64
N ALA A 1068 6.44 19.87 -10.02
CA ALA A 1068 5.09 20.15 -10.53
C ALA A 1068 4.60 21.60 -10.27
N VAL A 1069 5.18 22.31 -9.28
CA VAL A 1069 4.75 23.67 -8.89
C VAL A 1069 4.67 24.66 -10.06
N PRO A 1070 5.60 24.71 -11.04
CA PRO A 1070 5.52 25.63 -12.19
C PRO A 1070 4.34 25.39 -13.16
N ALA A 1071 3.65 24.25 -13.05
CA ALA A 1071 2.38 24.00 -13.74
C ALA A 1071 1.18 24.30 -12.82
N LEU A 1072 1.25 23.89 -11.55
CA LEU A 1072 0.16 24.05 -10.58
C LEU A 1072 -0.07 25.50 -10.15
N ASP A 1073 0.97 26.36 -10.15
CA ASP A 1073 0.84 27.79 -9.87
C ASP A 1073 -0.05 28.54 -10.89
N ARG A 1074 -0.26 27.96 -12.07
CA ARG A 1074 -1.11 28.52 -13.14
C ARG A 1074 -2.60 28.35 -12.88
N LEU A 1075 -2.98 27.57 -11.87
CA LEU A 1075 -4.38 27.38 -11.49
C LEU A 1075 -4.99 28.69 -10.96
N PRO A 1076 -6.31 28.89 -11.12
CA PRO A 1076 -7.03 29.93 -10.40
C PRO A 1076 -7.15 29.58 -8.90
N GLU A 1077 -7.40 30.59 -8.08
CA GLU A 1077 -7.85 30.37 -6.70
C GLU A 1077 -9.34 30.00 -6.70
N PRO A 1078 -9.81 29.13 -5.77
CA PRO A 1078 -9.07 28.56 -4.64
C PRO A 1078 -8.28 27.27 -4.94
N GLN A 1079 -8.44 26.66 -6.12
CA GLN A 1079 -7.84 25.34 -6.39
C GLN A 1079 -6.31 25.37 -6.35
N ARG A 1080 -5.70 26.46 -6.82
CA ARG A 1080 -4.26 26.73 -6.70
C ARG A 1080 -3.78 26.58 -5.26
N SER A 1081 -4.32 27.35 -4.33
CA SER A 1081 -3.85 27.34 -2.94
C SER A 1081 -4.08 26.00 -2.25
N CYS A 1082 -5.20 25.31 -2.50
CA CYS A 1082 -5.41 23.98 -1.92
C CYS A 1082 -4.36 22.97 -2.40
N VAL A 1083 -4.20 22.78 -3.72
CA VAL A 1083 -3.28 21.76 -4.26
C VAL A 1083 -1.82 22.09 -3.89
N LEU A 1084 -1.43 23.36 -3.92
CA LEU A 1084 -0.08 23.77 -3.51
C LEU A 1084 0.18 23.61 -2.00
N ALA A 1085 -0.82 23.77 -1.13
CA ALA A 1085 -0.65 23.50 0.31
C ALA A 1085 -0.26 22.05 0.59
N ASP A 1086 -0.81 21.11 -0.20
CA ASP A 1086 -0.49 19.69 -0.12
C ASP A 1086 0.89 19.40 -0.70
N VAL A 1087 1.24 19.93 -1.88
CA VAL A 1087 2.60 19.82 -2.46
C VAL A 1087 3.68 20.39 -1.52
N ILE A 1088 3.41 21.49 -0.83
CA ILE A 1088 4.32 22.08 0.19
C ILE A 1088 4.53 21.12 1.36
N ARG A 1089 3.46 20.47 1.83
CA ARG A 1089 3.49 19.54 2.96
C ARG A 1089 4.21 18.23 2.60
N THR A 1090 3.91 17.66 1.44
CA THR A 1090 4.49 16.41 0.94
C THR A 1090 6.00 16.54 0.71
N ASN A 1091 6.45 17.62 0.07
CA ASN A 1091 7.85 17.79 -0.33
C ASN A 1091 8.70 18.61 0.68
N GLY A 1092 8.13 19.04 1.81
CA GLY A 1092 8.85 19.78 2.85
C GLY A 1092 9.33 21.18 2.45
N LEU A 1093 8.62 21.85 1.54
CA LEU A 1093 9.03 23.15 0.98
C LEU A 1093 8.98 24.30 2.01
N ASN A 1094 8.31 24.08 3.15
CA ASN A 1094 8.17 25.04 4.25
C ASN A 1094 9.47 25.37 5.00
N ARG A 1095 10.57 24.65 4.75
CA ARG A 1095 11.91 24.93 5.28
C ARG A 1095 12.92 25.02 4.13
N PRO A 1096 13.95 25.88 4.19
CA PRO A 1096 15.02 25.89 3.20
C PRO A 1096 15.86 24.60 3.29
N ASP A 1097 16.36 24.11 2.15
CA ASP A 1097 17.30 22.98 2.15
C ASP A 1097 18.64 23.39 2.79
N PRO A 1098 19.30 22.53 3.59
CA PRO A 1098 20.70 22.71 3.92
C PRO A 1098 21.56 22.54 2.65
N TRP A 1099 22.79 23.06 2.66
CA TRP A 1099 23.68 23.08 1.47
C TRP A 1099 23.86 21.71 0.80
N ASN A 1100 23.83 20.61 1.57
CA ASN A 1100 23.94 19.25 1.08
C ASN A 1100 22.59 18.64 0.65
N GLY A 1101 21.48 19.13 1.20
CA GLY A 1101 20.12 18.80 0.75
C GLY A 1101 19.65 19.63 -0.45
N TRP A 1102 20.47 20.56 -0.98
CA TRP A 1102 20.07 21.44 -2.06
C TRP A 1102 19.64 20.67 -3.32
N ASN A 1103 18.50 21.07 -3.89
CA ASN A 1103 17.94 20.49 -5.11
C ASN A 1103 17.32 21.61 -5.98
N LEU A 1104 17.58 21.57 -7.29
CA LEU A 1104 17.12 22.61 -8.22
C LEU A 1104 15.59 22.75 -8.22
N ALA A 1105 14.84 21.64 -8.29
CA ALA A 1105 13.38 21.66 -8.33
C ALA A 1105 12.79 22.29 -7.07
N ARG A 1106 13.23 21.86 -5.88
CA ARG A 1106 12.78 22.46 -4.60
C ARG A 1106 13.19 23.93 -4.49
N SER A 1107 14.34 24.33 -5.03
CA SER A 1107 14.75 25.75 -5.05
C SER A 1107 13.86 26.61 -5.95
N GLN A 1108 13.47 26.11 -7.13
CA GLN A 1108 12.58 26.81 -8.06
C GLN A 1108 11.14 26.88 -7.52
N ALA A 1109 10.65 25.80 -6.92
CA ALA A 1109 9.34 25.76 -6.28
C ALA A 1109 9.24 26.80 -5.15
N ARG A 1110 10.23 26.87 -4.25
CA ARG A 1110 10.27 27.88 -3.17
C ARG A 1110 10.32 29.32 -3.70
N ALA A 1111 11.01 29.58 -4.80
CA ALA A 1111 11.06 30.91 -5.40
C ALA A 1111 9.67 31.36 -5.90
N LEU A 1112 8.98 30.52 -6.68
CA LEU A 1112 7.62 30.80 -7.17
C LEU A 1112 6.62 31.00 -6.02
N LEU A 1113 6.71 30.17 -4.98
CA LEU A 1113 5.86 30.27 -3.78
C LEU A 1113 6.16 31.50 -2.91
N ALA A 1114 7.35 32.09 -3.03
CA ALA A 1114 7.69 33.36 -2.38
C ALA A 1114 7.19 34.58 -3.17
N GLU A 1115 7.17 34.50 -4.51
CA GLU A 1115 6.55 35.51 -5.38
C GLU A 1115 5.02 35.52 -5.27
N ARG A 1116 4.40 34.33 -5.16
CA ARG A 1116 2.96 34.15 -4.99
C ARG A 1116 2.68 33.19 -3.82
N PRO A 1117 2.42 33.68 -2.60
CA PRO A 1117 2.09 32.81 -1.47
C PRO A 1117 0.78 32.03 -1.67
N VAL A 1118 0.58 31.03 -0.80
CA VAL A 1118 -0.62 30.18 -0.74
C VAL A 1118 -1.59 30.70 0.31
N LEU A 1119 -2.88 30.74 -0.01
CA LEU A 1119 -3.94 31.21 0.90
C LEU A 1119 -4.32 30.11 1.90
N SER A 1120 -4.23 30.42 3.20
CA SER A 1120 -4.45 29.46 4.30
C SER A 1120 -5.92 29.03 4.50
N SER A 1121 -6.87 29.69 3.85
CA SER A 1121 -8.31 29.40 3.92
C SER A 1121 -8.82 28.49 2.79
N ALA A 1122 -7.99 28.18 1.79
CA ALA A 1122 -8.41 27.39 0.63
C ALA A 1122 -8.51 25.89 0.96
N ARG A 1123 -9.75 25.38 1.04
CA ARG A 1123 -10.04 23.94 1.02
C ARG A 1123 -10.37 23.50 -0.40
N CYS A 1124 -10.04 22.26 -0.76
CA CYS A 1124 -10.54 21.64 -1.99
C CYS A 1124 -11.99 21.21 -1.78
N ASP A 1125 -12.85 21.43 -2.78
CA ASP A 1125 -14.23 20.94 -2.74
C ASP A 1125 -14.28 19.41 -2.84
N PRO A 1126 -14.79 18.69 -1.82
CA PRO A 1126 -14.80 17.23 -1.78
C PRO A 1126 -15.78 16.60 -2.79
N GLU A 1127 -16.53 17.42 -3.55
CA GLU A 1127 -17.38 16.96 -4.65
C GLU A 1127 -16.59 16.70 -5.94
N THR A 1128 -15.46 17.40 -6.18
CA THR A 1128 -14.69 17.22 -7.42
C THR A 1128 -13.88 15.92 -7.44
N SER A 1129 -13.42 15.44 -6.28
CA SER A 1129 -12.61 14.21 -6.18
C SER A 1129 -13.43 12.90 -6.20
N ARG A 1130 -14.76 12.96 -6.01
CA ARG A 1130 -15.64 11.76 -5.97
C ARG A 1130 -16.34 11.44 -7.31
N GLY A 1131 -16.07 12.22 -8.36
CA GLY A 1131 -16.79 12.14 -9.63
C GLY A 1131 -16.34 11.07 -10.63
N SER A 1132 -15.33 10.24 -10.34
CA SER A 1132 -14.85 9.22 -11.30
C SER A 1132 -14.16 8.01 -10.66
N ASP A 1133 -14.91 6.90 -10.53
CA ASP A 1133 -14.41 5.54 -10.22
C ASP A 1133 -15.16 4.51 -11.08
#